data_AF-A0A6L7X3N1-F1
#
_entry.id   AF-A0A6L7X3N1-F1
#
_cell.length_a   1.000
_cell.length_b   1.000
_cell.length_c   1.000
_cell.angle_alpha   90.00
_cell.angle_beta   90.00
_cell.angle_gamma   90.00
#
_symmetry.space_group_name_H-M   'P 1'
#
loop_
_entity.id
_entity.type
_entity.pdbx_description
1 polymer ?
#
loop_
_entity_poly.entity_id
_entity_poly.type
_entity_poly.pdbx_seq_one_letter_code
_entity_poly.pdbx_strand_id
1 'polypeptide(L)'
;MLTAMAGHVSGTGQGAFTWTGPYGAGKSSLAAALGQVLDGPTAGELACAALGAEAASTLRTALPPGPRGWRVLAVTGRRAVPSVVIGEALQRARLVRQAPAGGWTDESVLDRLDQISRRTPSERGGLLLFIDEMGKFLESAAHDGTDIYILQELAELASRSAGRLLVVGILHQSFDEYALRLARETRDEWAKIQGRFADLTVSASPDEMLTIIGRAIEQDNVPNHHHLLCRSIAALIDRPGIAHSLASAWPLHPVVACLLGPISRRRFGQNQRSVFGFLNSAEPLGFQDFLATSREHDLYTPDMLWDYLRFNVEQSILASPDGHRWALAVDAVARCESAGLGARHLDVLKTVALVDLFRERSGLVASSRLLAGAWGEVAADVLRDLEDASLVIHRRFNDSYGVFAGSDFDIEQAVEDAYGVAGALDYERLTELAGFQPIIAKRHYHETGALRWFRTAIVAPGGLPDAVRRHAPADGSAGACLLVLPMEGDTPDEVERHITQALDGEHWYEPAIGVPQRPAWGVASLARDLLALEYVRDHTPALQGDRVARIEVAGRIAALREEIGRELHRALESAIWRTSTRDSAVLRPAQLNALASDLADQRFAAAPRVHNELLNRVKPSSNAVAAQNALLRQMVLGEGEPRLGIEGFPAEGGLFASLIMAARLYRFGPEGWRFRPPEEDDDPCRLKAIWAEAERVLTQHASVTVPVAEIWAEWRKPPFGVKDGLMPVLTAAFMLSMRHRLAFYRDGVFQSRLTELDMQVLSRHPSDIQLRWMILPQESRELLAELAAVEESILNKGQPPRR
;
A
#
# COMPACT_ATOMS: atom_id res chain seq x y z
N MET A 1 -32.93 -14.71 19.86
CA MET A 1 -32.93 -13.89 18.63
C MET A 1 -34.15 -14.17 17.75
N LEU A 2 -34.33 -15.38 17.19
CA LEU A 2 -35.46 -15.67 16.27
C LEU A 2 -36.85 -15.42 16.89
N THR A 3 -37.03 -15.70 18.18
CA THR A 3 -38.27 -15.36 18.91
C THR A 3 -38.52 -13.84 18.98
N ALA A 4 -37.46 -13.03 19.09
CA ALA A 4 -37.57 -11.58 19.06
C ALA A 4 -37.97 -11.09 17.66
N MET A 5 -37.39 -11.68 16.60
CA MET A 5 -37.80 -11.43 15.22
C MET A 5 -39.29 -11.73 15.02
N ALA A 6 -39.77 -12.87 15.50
CA ALA A 6 -41.19 -13.24 15.48
C ALA A 6 -42.06 -12.20 16.19
N GLY A 7 -41.62 -11.72 17.36
CA GLY A 7 -42.30 -10.65 18.11
C GLY A 7 -42.39 -9.33 17.33
N HIS A 8 -41.32 -8.91 16.65
CA HIS A 8 -41.35 -7.72 15.80
C HIS A 8 -42.31 -7.86 14.61
N VAL A 9 -42.33 -9.03 13.96
CA VAL A 9 -43.27 -9.28 12.86
C VAL A 9 -44.72 -9.17 13.35
N SER A 10 -45.07 -9.88 14.43
CA SER A 10 -46.46 -9.91 14.93
C SER A 10 -46.90 -8.62 15.62
N GLY A 11 -45.97 -7.90 16.27
CA GLY A 11 -46.29 -6.71 17.07
C GLY A 11 -46.25 -5.40 16.30
N THR A 12 -45.27 -5.21 15.41
CA THR A 12 -45.04 -3.92 14.72
C THR A 12 -45.19 -4.00 13.21
N GLY A 13 -45.42 -5.19 12.65
CA GLY A 13 -45.46 -5.40 11.20
C GLY A 13 -44.10 -5.25 10.51
N GLN A 14 -43.01 -5.28 11.29
CA GLN A 14 -41.66 -5.12 10.75
C GLN A 14 -41.33 -6.27 9.80
N GLY A 15 -40.98 -5.95 8.55
CA GLY A 15 -40.64 -6.93 7.52
C GLY A 15 -39.14 -7.02 7.20
N ALA A 16 -38.34 -6.07 7.67
CA ALA A 16 -36.93 -5.94 7.32
C ALA A 16 -36.02 -6.01 8.54
N PHE A 17 -35.02 -6.88 8.48
CA PHE A 17 -34.11 -7.18 9.59
C PHE A 17 -32.66 -7.19 9.13
N THR A 18 -31.75 -6.75 10.00
CA THR A 18 -30.33 -7.05 9.88
C THR A 18 -29.92 -8.03 10.96
N TRP A 19 -29.11 -9.01 10.59
CA TRP A 19 -28.48 -9.95 11.53
C TRP A 19 -27.00 -9.61 11.60
N THR A 20 -26.63 -8.90 12.66
CA THR A 20 -25.28 -8.34 12.82
C THR A 20 -24.49 -9.16 13.83
N GLY A 21 -23.30 -9.61 13.45
CA GLY A 21 -22.43 -10.35 14.37
C GLY A 21 -21.14 -10.80 13.69
N PRO A 22 -20.10 -11.21 14.43
CA PRO A 22 -18.80 -11.51 13.85
C PRO A 22 -18.83 -12.72 12.89
N TYR A 23 -17.77 -12.86 12.09
CA TYR A 23 -17.52 -14.07 11.31
C TYR A 23 -17.53 -15.31 12.23
N GLY A 24 -18.17 -16.39 11.78
CA GLY A 24 -18.26 -17.63 12.56
C GLY A 24 -19.31 -17.64 13.67
N ALA A 25 -20.11 -16.57 13.85
CA ALA A 25 -21.21 -16.54 14.83
C ALA A 25 -22.42 -17.44 14.48
N GLY A 26 -22.36 -18.21 13.38
CA GLY A 26 -23.44 -19.12 12.96
C GLY A 26 -24.62 -18.45 12.23
N LYS A 27 -24.46 -17.20 11.74
CA LYS A 27 -25.53 -16.42 11.07
C LYS A 27 -26.17 -17.16 9.89
N SER A 28 -25.37 -17.68 8.96
CA SER A 28 -25.86 -18.41 7.79
C SER A 28 -26.49 -19.76 8.16
N SER A 29 -25.97 -20.44 9.20
CA SER A 29 -26.58 -21.66 9.75
C SER A 29 -27.95 -21.37 10.37
N LEU A 30 -28.09 -20.24 11.07
CA LEU A 30 -29.36 -19.78 11.63
C LEU A 30 -30.37 -19.42 10.52
N ALA A 31 -29.91 -18.86 9.41
CA ALA A 31 -30.74 -18.54 8.25
C ALA A 31 -31.28 -19.83 7.60
N ALA A 32 -30.42 -20.84 7.45
CA ALA A 32 -30.82 -22.16 6.97
C ALA A 32 -31.84 -22.84 7.91
N ALA A 33 -31.62 -22.77 9.23
CA ALA A 33 -32.55 -23.32 10.21
C ALA A 33 -33.93 -22.62 10.15
N LEU A 34 -33.95 -21.29 10.06
CA LEU A 34 -35.18 -20.52 9.89
C LEU A 34 -35.92 -20.90 8.59
N GLY A 35 -35.20 -20.99 7.47
CA GLY A 35 -35.76 -21.41 6.20
C GLY A 35 -36.42 -22.79 6.28
N GLN A 36 -35.77 -23.76 6.94
CA GLN A 36 -36.33 -25.10 7.11
C GLN A 36 -37.54 -25.14 8.04
N VAL A 37 -37.55 -24.40 9.15
CA VAL A 37 -38.72 -24.34 10.05
C VAL A 37 -39.98 -23.85 9.31
N LEU A 38 -39.78 -23.02 8.30
CA LEU A 38 -40.82 -22.39 7.49
C LEU A 38 -41.13 -23.12 6.17
N ASP A 39 -40.44 -24.23 5.85
CA ASP A 39 -40.58 -24.97 4.57
C ASP A 39 -41.80 -25.92 4.55
N GLY A 40 -42.59 -25.96 5.62
CA GLY A 40 -43.88 -26.66 5.68
C GLY A 40 -44.06 -27.52 6.94
N PRO A 41 -45.17 -28.27 7.06
CA PRO A 41 -45.47 -29.05 8.26
C PRO A 41 -44.50 -30.22 8.51
N THR A 42 -44.00 -30.86 7.44
CA THR A 42 -43.17 -32.08 7.48
C THR A 42 -41.68 -31.83 7.22
N ALA A 43 -41.32 -30.72 6.58
CA ALA A 43 -39.93 -30.32 6.39
C ALA A 43 -39.49 -29.49 7.61
N GLY A 44 -38.52 -29.99 8.38
CA GLY A 44 -37.90 -29.23 9.47
C GLY A 44 -37.79 -29.92 10.83
N GLU A 45 -38.02 -31.22 10.98
CA GLU A 45 -37.85 -31.90 12.30
C GLU A 45 -36.46 -31.69 12.91
N LEU A 46 -35.39 -31.80 12.09
CA LEU A 46 -34.02 -31.51 12.51
C LEU A 46 -33.82 -30.03 12.93
N ALA A 47 -34.40 -29.09 12.18
CA ALA A 47 -34.30 -27.66 12.47
C ALA A 47 -35.12 -27.29 13.73
N CYS A 48 -36.30 -27.88 13.91
CA CYS A 48 -37.13 -27.74 15.10
C CYS A 48 -36.45 -28.36 16.33
N ALA A 49 -35.77 -29.50 16.19
CA ALA A 49 -34.98 -30.10 17.26
C ALA A 49 -33.79 -29.22 17.64
N ALA A 50 -33.09 -28.65 16.65
CA ALA A 50 -31.95 -27.76 16.88
C ALA A 50 -32.36 -26.42 17.53
N LEU A 51 -33.52 -25.86 17.16
CA LEU A 51 -34.02 -24.58 17.68
C LEU A 51 -34.83 -24.72 18.98
N GLY A 52 -35.32 -25.93 19.28
CA GLY A 52 -36.25 -26.19 20.38
C GLY A 52 -37.71 -25.98 19.97
N ALA A 53 -38.59 -26.79 20.56
CA ALA A 53 -40.02 -26.83 20.21
C ALA A 53 -40.74 -25.50 20.45
N GLU A 54 -40.40 -24.79 21.53
CA GLU A 54 -41.01 -23.51 21.88
C GLU A 54 -40.70 -22.43 20.83
N ALA A 55 -39.42 -22.24 20.49
CA ALA A 55 -39.00 -21.25 19.50
C ALA A 55 -39.56 -21.55 18.10
N ALA A 56 -39.57 -22.83 17.70
CA ALA A 56 -40.17 -23.25 16.44
C ALA A 56 -41.68 -22.98 16.40
N SER A 57 -42.39 -23.21 17.50
CA SER A 57 -43.83 -22.90 17.62
C SER A 57 -44.08 -21.41 17.50
N THR A 58 -43.33 -20.57 18.22
CA THR A 58 -43.49 -19.11 18.15
C THR A 58 -43.27 -18.59 16.73
N LEU A 59 -42.25 -19.11 16.03
CA LEU A 59 -41.98 -18.74 14.64
C LEU A 59 -43.12 -19.12 13.71
N ARG A 60 -43.65 -20.34 13.80
CA ARG A 60 -44.76 -20.80 12.95
C ARG A 60 -46.07 -20.06 13.22
N THR A 61 -46.29 -19.60 14.44
CA THR A 61 -47.45 -18.75 14.78
C THR A 61 -47.31 -17.34 14.20
N ALA A 62 -46.13 -16.73 14.34
CA ALA A 62 -45.87 -15.39 13.81
C ALA A 62 -45.77 -15.37 12.28
N LEU A 63 -45.28 -16.45 11.68
CA LEU A 63 -45.03 -16.61 10.24
C LEU A 63 -45.67 -17.91 9.72
N PRO A 64 -47.00 -17.94 9.55
CA PRO A 64 -47.71 -19.16 9.13
C PRO A 64 -47.17 -19.70 7.79
N PRO A 65 -46.60 -20.92 7.74
CA PRO A 65 -45.91 -21.40 6.54
C PRO A 65 -46.85 -21.77 5.38
N GLY A 66 -48.11 -22.10 5.68
CA GLY A 66 -49.05 -22.63 4.70
C GLY A 66 -48.70 -24.06 4.23
N PRO A 67 -49.53 -24.67 3.37
CA PRO A 67 -49.36 -26.05 2.92
C PRO A 67 -48.03 -26.35 2.21
N ARG A 68 -47.46 -25.37 1.49
CA ARG A 68 -46.24 -25.51 0.70
C ARG A 68 -45.05 -24.73 1.26
N GLY A 69 -45.15 -24.25 2.50
CA GLY A 69 -44.10 -23.47 3.13
C GLY A 69 -43.87 -22.08 2.52
N TRP A 70 -42.93 -21.35 3.10
CA TRP A 70 -42.39 -20.11 2.56
C TRP A 70 -41.50 -20.37 1.34
N ARG A 71 -41.45 -19.42 0.41
CA ARG A 71 -40.39 -19.41 -0.60
C ARG A 71 -39.16 -18.79 0.02
N VAL A 72 -38.00 -19.44 -0.11
CA VAL A 72 -36.72 -18.89 0.35
C VAL A 72 -35.89 -18.50 -0.86
N LEU A 73 -35.44 -17.24 -0.89
CA LEU A 73 -34.48 -16.73 -1.85
C LEU A 73 -33.22 -16.33 -1.10
N ALA A 74 -32.14 -17.08 -1.31
CA ALA A 74 -30.83 -16.76 -0.77
C ALA A 74 -29.98 -16.02 -1.82
N VAL A 75 -29.50 -14.85 -1.44
CA VAL A 75 -28.62 -13.99 -2.23
C VAL A 75 -27.28 -13.91 -1.50
N THR A 76 -26.18 -14.13 -2.23
CA THR A 76 -24.84 -13.88 -1.70
C THR A 76 -24.36 -12.54 -2.24
N GLY A 77 -24.18 -11.57 -1.35
CA GLY A 77 -23.67 -10.25 -1.65
C GLY A 77 -22.27 -10.30 -2.24
N ARG A 78 -22.02 -9.41 -3.20
CA ARG A 78 -20.71 -9.19 -3.83
C ARG A 78 -20.58 -7.72 -4.19
N ARG A 79 -19.36 -7.25 -4.48
CA ARG A 79 -19.12 -5.86 -4.89
C ARG A 79 -19.67 -5.58 -6.29
N ALA A 80 -20.97 -5.30 -6.36
CA ALA A 80 -21.74 -5.02 -7.56
C ALA A 80 -23.05 -4.32 -7.17
N VAL A 81 -23.75 -3.78 -8.16
CA VAL A 81 -25.07 -3.15 -7.99
C VAL A 81 -26.06 -4.16 -7.38
N PRO A 82 -26.73 -3.86 -6.25
CA PRO A 82 -27.56 -4.84 -5.55
C PRO A 82 -28.73 -5.39 -6.39
N SER A 83 -29.40 -4.57 -7.21
CA SER A 83 -30.48 -5.02 -8.10
C SER A 83 -30.02 -6.12 -9.06
N VAL A 84 -28.84 -5.98 -9.65
CA VAL A 84 -28.28 -7.00 -10.56
C VAL A 84 -28.06 -8.32 -9.82
N VAL A 85 -27.49 -8.27 -8.61
CA VAL A 85 -27.17 -9.48 -7.84
C VAL A 85 -28.44 -10.20 -7.34
N ILE A 86 -29.43 -9.45 -6.86
CA ILE A 86 -30.72 -10.00 -6.42
C ILE A 86 -31.49 -10.56 -7.63
N GLY A 87 -31.46 -9.86 -8.77
CA GLY A 87 -32.05 -10.30 -10.03
C GLY A 87 -31.47 -11.62 -10.54
N GLU A 88 -30.14 -11.75 -10.57
CA GLU A 88 -29.47 -13.02 -10.91
C GLU A 88 -29.89 -14.17 -9.97
N ALA A 89 -30.05 -13.88 -8.68
CA ALA A 89 -30.49 -14.88 -7.70
C ALA A 89 -31.93 -15.35 -7.97
N LEU A 90 -32.84 -14.44 -8.36
CA LEU A 90 -34.21 -14.77 -8.77
C LEU A 90 -34.23 -15.76 -9.95
N GLN A 91 -33.32 -15.60 -10.91
CA GLN A 91 -33.19 -16.51 -12.05
C GLN A 91 -32.61 -17.86 -11.63
N ARG A 92 -31.55 -17.85 -10.83
CA ARG A 92 -30.89 -19.07 -10.33
C ARG A 92 -31.84 -19.92 -9.51
N ALA A 93 -32.68 -19.29 -8.68
CA ALA A 93 -33.74 -19.94 -7.91
C ALA A 93 -34.95 -20.38 -8.75
N ARG A 94 -34.94 -20.14 -10.08
CA ARG A 94 -36.03 -20.44 -11.01
C ARG A 94 -37.38 -19.81 -10.63
N LEU A 95 -37.34 -18.70 -9.89
CA LEU A 95 -38.53 -17.92 -9.55
C LEU A 95 -38.97 -17.02 -10.73
N VAL A 96 -38.01 -16.70 -11.62
CA VAL A 96 -38.23 -15.97 -12.87
C VAL A 96 -37.62 -16.77 -14.04
N ARG A 97 -38.33 -16.87 -15.17
CA ARG A 97 -37.90 -17.66 -16.35
C ARG A 97 -36.88 -16.93 -17.25
N GLN A 98 -36.98 -15.61 -17.40
CA GLN A 98 -36.10 -14.79 -18.25
C GLN A 98 -35.85 -13.43 -17.60
N ALA A 99 -34.66 -12.87 -17.81
CA ALA A 99 -34.35 -11.50 -17.37
C ALA A 99 -35.25 -10.49 -18.10
N PRO A 100 -35.53 -9.31 -17.50
CA PRO A 100 -36.18 -8.22 -18.21
C PRO A 100 -35.35 -7.79 -19.44
N ALA A 101 -36.00 -7.30 -20.48
CA ALA A 101 -35.36 -6.96 -21.76
C ALA A 101 -34.26 -5.87 -21.64
N GLY A 102 -34.32 -5.03 -20.60
CA GLY A 102 -33.31 -4.00 -20.29
C GLY A 102 -32.31 -4.40 -19.18
N GLY A 103 -32.28 -5.66 -18.76
CA GLY A 103 -31.51 -6.10 -17.59
C GLY A 103 -32.24 -5.86 -16.26
N TRP A 104 -31.54 -6.12 -15.16
CA TRP A 104 -32.08 -5.94 -13.81
C TRP A 104 -31.86 -4.50 -13.33
N THR A 105 -32.96 -3.85 -13.00
CA THR A 105 -33.05 -2.51 -12.39
C THR A 105 -33.73 -2.59 -11.02
N ASP A 106 -33.61 -1.56 -10.20
CA ASP A 106 -34.21 -1.52 -8.87
C ASP A 106 -35.73 -1.76 -8.93
N GLU A 107 -36.44 -1.02 -9.81
CA GLU A 107 -37.88 -1.17 -10.05
C GLU A 107 -38.25 -2.60 -10.50
N SER A 108 -37.55 -3.16 -11.48
CA SER A 108 -37.87 -4.49 -12.01
C SER A 108 -37.62 -5.61 -11.00
N VAL A 109 -36.65 -5.46 -10.09
CA VAL A 109 -36.39 -6.41 -9.01
C VAL A 109 -37.48 -6.31 -7.94
N LEU A 110 -37.80 -5.10 -7.48
CA LEU A 110 -38.82 -4.86 -6.47
C LEU A 110 -40.20 -5.37 -6.92
N ASP A 111 -40.59 -5.09 -8.16
CA ASP A 111 -41.84 -5.58 -8.75
C ASP A 111 -41.93 -7.11 -8.75
N ARG A 112 -40.82 -7.78 -9.09
CA ARG A 112 -40.79 -9.25 -9.11
C ARG A 112 -40.86 -9.82 -7.71
N LEU A 113 -40.18 -9.23 -6.73
CA LEU A 113 -40.26 -9.64 -5.34
C LEU A 113 -41.67 -9.47 -4.77
N ASP A 114 -42.34 -8.34 -5.05
CA ASP A 114 -43.73 -8.12 -4.62
C ASP A 114 -44.68 -9.15 -5.25
N GLN A 115 -44.61 -9.35 -6.58
CA GLN A 115 -45.40 -10.35 -7.30
C GLN A 115 -45.20 -11.76 -6.73
N ILE A 116 -43.95 -12.16 -6.42
CA ILE A 116 -43.65 -13.48 -5.86
C ILE A 116 -44.16 -13.62 -4.43
N SER A 117 -44.03 -12.58 -3.61
CA SER A 117 -44.48 -12.58 -2.21
C SER A 117 -46.00 -12.76 -2.09
N ARG A 118 -46.77 -12.23 -3.05
CA ARG A 118 -48.25 -12.29 -3.08
C ARG A 118 -48.81 -13.46 -3.89
N ARG A 119 -47.97 -14.21 -4.59
CA ARG A 119 -48.42 -15.32 -5.45
C ARG A 119 -48.81 -16.54 -4.61
N THR A 120 -50.00 -17.09 -4.88
CA THR A 120 -50.60 -18.26 -4.19
C THR A 120 -50.69 -18.10 -2.66
N PRO A 121 -51.38 -17.06 -2.16
CA PRO A 121 -51.38 -16.69 -0.73
C PRO A 121 -52.11 -17.71 0.18
N SER A 122 -52.93 -18.60 -0.39
CA SER A 122 -53.59 -19.72 0.29
C SER A 122 -52.70 -20.97 0.41
N GLU A 123 -51.68 -21.11 -0.43
CA GLU A 123 -50.79 -22.29 -0.44
C GLU A 123 -49.45 -22.02 0.27
N ARG A 124 -49.03 -20.76 0.37
CA ARG A 124 -47.70 -20.37 0.87
C ARG A 124 -47.79 -19.22 1.85
N GLY A 125 -46.88 -19.21 2.83
CA GLY A 125 -46.76 -18.14 3.83
C GLY A 125 -46.31 -16.81 3.22
N GLY A 126 -45.32 -16.85 2.32
CA GLY A 126 -44.77 -15.65 1.68
C GLY A 126 -43.42 -15.91 1.01
N LEU A 127 -42.61 -14.86 0.90
CA LEU A 127 -41.23 -14.86 0.43
C LEU A 127 -40.28 -14.42 1.55
N LEU A 128 -39.25 -15.21 1.81
CA LEU A 128 -38.15 -14.91 2.71
C LEU A 128 -36.89 -14.67 1.87
N LEU A 129 -36.42 -13.43 1.86
CA LEU A 129 -35.21 -12.99 1.17
C LEU A 129 -34.06 -12.90 2.18
N PHE A 130 -33.07 -13.77 2.03
CA PHE A 130 -31.79 -13.64 2.73
C PHE A 130 -30.77 -12.97 1.82
N ILE A 131 -30.11 -11.93 2.32
CA ILE A 131 -28.94 -11.33 1.69
C ILE A 131 -27.74 -11.65 2.59
N ASP A 132 -27.08 -12.78 2.32
CA ASP A 132 -25.82 -13.12 2.96
C ASP A 132 -24.72 -12.18 2.47
N GLU A 133 -23.75 -11.83 3.31
CA GLU A 133 -22.71 -10.85 2.97
C GLU A 133 -23.26 -9.50 2.44
N MET A 134 -24.38 -9.00 3.01
CA MET A 134 -24.97 -7.70 2.61
C MET A 134 -23.97 -6.55 2.74
N GLY A 135 -23.00 -6.69 3.66
CA GLY A 135 -21.89 -5.76 3.83
C GLY A 135 -21.05 -5.56 2.57
N LYS A 136 -21.04 -6.50 1.61
CA LYS A 136 -20.36 -6.31 0.32
C LYS A 136 -21.01 -5.27 -0.57
N PHE A 137 -22.33 -5.08 -0.47
CA PHE A 137 -23.02 -3.98 -1.13
C PHE A 137 -22.64 -2.64 -0.50
N LEU A 138 -22.59 -2.60 0.83
CA LEU A 138 -22.16 -1.41 1.57
C LEU A 138 -20.68 -1.09 1.27
N GLU A 139 -19.79 -2.06 1.29
CA GLU A 139 -18.40 -1.87 0.87
C GLU A 139 -18.30 -1.32 -0.56
N SER A 140 -19.07 -1.86 -1.50
CA SER A 140 -19.13 -1.38 -2.89
C SER A 140 -19.63 0.07 -2.95
N ALA A 141 -20.62 0.41 -2.15
CA ALA A 141 -21.16 1.76 -2.09
C ALA A 141 -20.14 2.76 -1.50
N ALA A 142 -19.44 2.35 -0.43
CA ALA A 142 -18.44 3.17 0.22
C ALA A 142 -17.17 3.40 -0.62
N HIS A 143 -16.75 2.42 -1.42
CA HIS A 143 -15.52 2.52 -2.23
C HIS A 143 -15.79 2.92 -3.68
N ASP A 144 -16.88 2.44 -4.27
CA ASP A 144 -17.16 2.53 -5.70
C ASP A 144 -18.33 3.48 -6.02
N GLY A 145 -18.94 4.12 -5.01
CA GLY A 145 -20.08 5.04 -5.20
C GLY A 145 -21.35 4.34 -5.71
N THR A 146 -21.46 3.03 -5.50
CA THR A 146 -22.66 2.26 -5.88
C THR A 146 -23.87 2.73 -5.09
N ASP A 147 -24.99 2.99 -5.77
CA ASP A 147 -26.24 3.34 -5.09
C ASP A 147 -26.81 2.15 -4.30
N ILE A 148 -27.17 2.40 -3.04
CA ILE A 148 -27.79 1.44 -2.12
C ILE A 148 -29.23 1.80 -1.77
N TYR A 149 -29.82 2.78 -2.45
CA TYR A 149 -31.19 3.23 -2.24
C TYR A 149 -32.21 2.08 -2.32
N ILE A 150 -31.97 1.08 -3.19
CA ILE A 150 -32.76 -0.16 -3.25
C ILE A 150 -32.90 -0.88 -1.89
N LEU A 151 -31.91 -0.79 -0.99
CA LEU A 151 -32.03 -1.40 0.35
C LEU A 151 -33.13 -0.73 1.18
N GLN A 152 -33.29 0.59 1.05
CA GLN A 152 -34.41 1.31 1.65
C GLN A 152 -35.73 0.88 1.02
N GLU A 153 -35.81 0.80 -0.31
CA GLU A 153 -37.03 0.39 -0.99
C GLU A 153 -37.43 -1.06 -0.65
N LEU A 154 -36.46 -1.97 -0.51
CA LEU A 154 -36.67 -3.34 -0.03
C LEU A 154 -37.24 -3.36 1.39
N ALA A 155 -36.70 -2.54 2.29
CA ALA A 155 -37.18 -2.47 3.67
C ALA A 155 -38.62 -1.95 3.76
N GLU A 156 -38.94 -0.94 2.95
CA GLU A 156 -40.29 -0.42 2.86
C GLU A 156 -41.27 -1.41 2.23
N LEU A 157 -40.85 -2.09 1.15
CA LEU A 157 -41.66 -3.12 0.49
C LEU A 157 -41.97 -4.26 1.45
N ALA A 158 -40.98 -4.72 2.21
CA ALA A 158 -41.15 -5.78 3.21
C ALA A 158 -42.15 -5.38 4.29
N SER A 159 -42.05 -4.16 4.82
CA SER A 159 -42.94 -3.65 5.86
C SER A 159 -44.37 -3.41 5.35
N ARG A 160 -44.54 -3.03 4.08
CA ARG A 160 -45.86 -2.86 3.42
C ARG A 160 -46.47 -4.18 2.91
N SER A 161 -45.75 -5.30 3.00
CA SER A 161 -46.19 -6.60 2.47
C SER A 161 -47.25 -7.32 3.32
N ALA A 162 -47.65 -6.76 4.46
CA ALA A 162 -48.53 -7.40 5.44
C ALA A 162 -48.01 -8.78 5.90
N GLY A 163 -46.70 -8.86 6.17
CA GLY A 163 -46.03 -10.09 6.62
C GLY A 163 -45.89 -11.15 5.54
N ARG A 164 -45.95 -10.79 4.25
CA ARG A 164 -45.76 -11.71 3.11
C ARG A 164 -44.36 -11.66 2.52
N LEU A 165 -43.60 -10.61 2.80
CA LEU A 165 -42.19 -10.48 2.43
C LEU A 165 -41.38 -10.19 3.69
N LEU A 166 -40.38 -11.04 3.93
CA LEU A 166 -39.36 -10.84 4.94
C LEU A 166 -38.02 -10.64 4.26
N VAL A 167 -37.29 -9.59 4.63
CA VAL A 167 -35.94 -9.30 4.15
C VAL A 167 -34.99 -9.38 5.35
N VAL A 168 -33.96 -10.22 5.23
CA VAL A 168 -32.94 -10.42 6.25
C VAL A 168 -31.57 -10.19 5.62
N GLY A 169 -30.95 -9.05 5.96
CA GLY A 169 -29.56 -8.75 5.61
C GLY A 169 -28.61 -9.30 6.65
N ILE A 170 -27.60 -10.08 6.25
CA ILE A 170 -26.59 -10.63 7.16
C ILE A 170 -25.33 -9.77 7.08
N LEU A 171 -24.90 -9.26 8.23
CA LEU A 171 -23.78 -8.32 8.37
C LEU A 171 -22.74 -8.82 9.38
N HIS A 172 -21.48 -8.43 9.17
CA HIS A 172 -20.39 -8.73 10.12
C HIS A 172 -20.19 -7.66 11.18
N GLN A 173 -20.50 -6.43 10.79
CA GLN A 173 -20.38 -5.22 11.57
C GLN A 173 -21.66 -4.38 11.40
N SER A 174 -21.88 -3.39 12.26
CA SER A 174 -23.06 -2.54 12.13
C SER A 174 -23.02 -1.75 10.81
N PHE A 175 -24.18 -1.30 10.37
CA PHE A 175 -24.31 -0.50 9.16
C PHE A 175 -23.44 0.79 9.24
N ASP A 176 -23.43 1.45 10.41
CA ASP A 176 -22.59 2.62 10.71
C ASP A 176 -21.10 2.37 10.49
N GLU A 177 -20.60 1.16 10.81
CA GLU A 177 -19.19 0.80 10.67
C GLU A 177 -18.76 0.72 9.20
N TYR A 178 -19.67 0.42 8.27
CA TYR A 178 -19.40 0.52 6.83
C TYR A 178 -19.40 1.97 6.32
N ALA A 179 -20.06 2.89 7.03
CA ALA A 179 -20.24 4.27 6.61
C ALA A 179 -19.14 5.23 7.11
N LEU A 180 -18.27 4.80 8.03
CA LEU A 180 -17.24 5.64 8.66
C LEU A 180 -16.34 6.40 7.67
N ARG A 181 -16.04 5.78 6.51
CA ARG A 181 -15.19 6.33 5.46
C ARG A 181 -15.88 7.35 4.55
N LEU A 182 -17.20 7.49 4.68
CA LEU A 182 -18.00 8.35 3.82
C LEU A 182 -18.00 9.79 4.33
N ALA A 183 -18.27 10.74 3.44
CA ALA A 183 -18.58 12.10 3.80
C ALA A 183 -19.79 12.13 4.76
N ARG A 184 -19.88 13.17 5.59
CA ARG A 184 -20.91 13.29 6.63
C ARG A 184 -22.34 13.21 6.06
N GLU A 185 -22.57 13.83 4.90
CA GLU A 185 -23.88 13.85 4.24
C GLU A 185 -24.33 12.43 3.83
N THR A 186 -23.43 11.65 3.22
CA THR A 186 -23.71 10.26 2.82
C THR A 186 -23.89 9.35 4.05
N ARG A 187 -23.14 9.59 5.15
CA ARG A 187 -23.36 8.87 6.42
C ARG A 187 -24.77 9.09 6.96
N ASP A 188 -25.26 10.32 6.93
CA ASP A 188 -26.61 10.64 7.41
C ASP A 188 -27.70 9.98 6.54
N GLU A 189 -27.47 9.83 5.23
CA GLU A 189 -28.36 9.03 4.37
C GLU A 189 -28.36 7.55 4.73
N TRP A 190 -27.19 6.98 4.99
CA TRP A 190 -27.06 5.57 5.38
C TRP A 190 -27.71 5.28 6.73
N ALA A 191 -27.59 6.19 7.70
CA ALA A 191 -28.27 6.09 8.98
C ALA A 191 -29.81 6.04 8.82
N LYS A 192 -30.37 6.78 7.84
CA LYS A 192 -31.81 6.71 7.51
C LYS A 192 -32.19 5.35 6.92
N ILE A 193 -31.34 4.76 6.08
CA ILE A 193 -31.57 3.41 5.52
C ILE A 193 -31.53 2.37 6.65
N GLN A 194 -30.49 2.39 7.49
CA GLN A 194 -30.35 1.49 8.64
C GLN A 194 -31.54 1.56 9.59
N GLY A 195 -32.06 2.76 9.87
CA GLY A 195 -33.23 2.94 10.75
C GLY A 195 -34.51 2.24 10.28
N ARG A 196 -34.56 1.77 9.03
CA ARG A 196 -35.69 1.00 8.47
C ARG A 196 -35.56 -0.51 8.69
N PHE A 197 -34.37 -0.98 9.09
CA PHE A 197 -34.11 -2.36 9.47
C PHE A 197 -34.14 -2.49 11.00
N ALA A 198 -34.75 -3.57 11.49
CA ALA A 198 -34.60 -3.96 12.89
C ALA A 198 -33.30 -4.77 13.04
N ASP A 199 -32.32 -4.22 13.76
CA ASP A 199 -31.03 -4.87 13.95
C ASP A 199 -31.09 -5.91 15.09
N LEU A 200 -30.75 -7.15 14.76
CA LEU A 200 -30.71 -8.28 15.67
C LEU A 200 -29.28 -8.80 15.78
N THR A 201 -28.69 -8.66 16.96
CA THR A 201 -27.31 -9.12 17.17
C THR A 201 -27.23 -10.65 17.27
N VAL A 202 -26.38 -11.26 16.43
CA VAL A 202 -26.02 -12.67 16.49
C VAL A 202 -24.66 -12.81 17.16
N SER A 203 -24.64 -13.19 18.44
CA SER A 203 -23.40 -13.48 19.15
C SER A 203 -23.53 -14.81 19.88
N ALA A 204 -22.53 -15.68 19.70
CA ALA A 204 -22.35 -16.82 20.59
C ALA A 204 -22.23 -16.32 22.04
N SER A 205 -22.76 -17.06 22.99
CA SER A 205 -22.47 -16.77 24.40
C SER A 205 -20.96 -16.96 24.67
N PRO A 206 -20.38 -16.30 25.69
CA PRO A 206 -19.01 -16.61 26.13
C PRO A 206 -18.80 -18.12 26.40
N ASP A 207 -19.86 -18.78 26.89
CA ASP A 207 -20.09 -20.24 27.03
C ASP A 207 -19.68 -21.07 25.82
N GLU A 208 -20.42 -20.79 24.76
CA GLU A 208 -20.29 -21.48 23.49
C GLU A 208 -18.93 -21.21 22.88
N MET A 209 -18.40 -20.01 23.03
CA MET A 209 -17.09 -19.63 22.50
C MET A 209 -15.96 -20.40 23.17
N LEU A 210 -15.98 -20.55 24.49
CA LEU A 210 -15.02 -21.40 25.22
C LEU A 210 -15.12 -22.86 24.79
N THR A 211 -16.34 -23.37 24.61
CA THR A 211 -16.57 -24.74 24.15
C THR A 211 -16.06 -24.95 22.73
N ILE A 212 -16.19 -23.95 21.86
CA ILE A 212 -15.67 -23.97 20.49
C ILE A 212 -14.13 -23.96 20.51
N ILE A 213 -13.50 -23.11 21.33
CA ILE A 213 -12.04 -23.06 21.50
C ILE A 213 -11.52 -24.43 21.94
N GLY A 214 -12.13 -25.02 22.96
CA GLY A 214 -11.70 -26.33 23.47
C GLY A 214 -11.88 -27.48 22.48
N ARG A 215 -12.81 -27.36 21.53
CA ARG A 215 -12.95 -28.33 20.42
C ARG A 215 -11.99 -28.07 19.26
N ALA A 216 -11.43 -26.87 19.17
CA ALA A 216 -10.50 -26.49 18.11
C ALA A 216 -9.07 -26.95 18.41
N ILE A 217 -8.77 -27.29 19.66
CA ILE A 217 -7.44 -27.71 20.10
C ILE A 217 -7.46 -29.22 20.33
N GLU A 218 -6.65 -29.94 19.56
CA GLU A 218 -6.45 -31.38 19.75
C GLU A 218 -5.43 -31.62 20.87
N GLN A 219 -5.77 -32.50 21.81
CA GLN A 219 -4.94 -32.77 22.97
C GLN A 219 -5.13 -34.20 23.49
N ASP A 220 -4.03 -34.82 23.90
CA ASP A 220 -4.02 -36.19 24.42
C ASP A 220 -4.09 -36.26 25.95
N ASN A 221 -3.46 -35.33 26.67
CA ASN A 221 -3.40 -35.35 28.12
C ASN A 221 -3.36 -33.94 28.73
N VAL A 222 -4.34 -33.63 29.58
CA VAL A 222 -4.41 -32.37 30.34
C VAL A 222 -3.78 -32.57 31.71
N PRO A 223 -2.77 -31.78 32.11
CA PRO A 223 -2.17 -31.91 33.43
C PRO A 223 -3.17 -31.63 34.58
N ASN A 224 -3.09 -32.41 35.66
CA ASN A 224 -3.98 -32.24 36.83
C ASN A 224 -3.91 -30.83 37.46
N HIS A 225 -2.73 -30.19 37.45
CA HIS A 225 -2.57 -28.84 37.97
C HIS A 225 -3.38 -27.81 37.14
N HIS A 226 -3.51 -28.04 35.82
CA HIS A 226 -4.32 -27.19 34.95
C HIS A 226 -5.82 -27.33 35.26
N HIS A 227 -6.30 -28.56 35.51
CA HIS A 227 -7.69 -28.76 35.95
C HIS A 227 -8.02 -28.01 37.25
N LEU A 228 -7.09 -27.96 38.21
CA LEU A 228 -7.25 -27.20 39.45
C LEU A 228 -7.31 -25.69 39.18
N LEU A 229 -6.42 -25.19 38.31
CA LEU A 229 -6.40 -23.79 37.88
C LEU A 229 -7.71 -23.39 37.19
N CYS A 230 -8.22 -24.21 36.26
CA CYS A 230 -9.50 -23.96 35.58
C CYS A 230 -10.68 -23.92 36.56
N ARG A 231 -10.71 -24.83 37.55
CA ARG A 231 -11.75 -24.82 38.60
C ARG A 231 -11.68 -23.56 39.46
N SER A 232 -10.47 -23.14 39.83
CA SER A 232 -10.25 -21.91 40.59
C SER A 232 -10.77 -20.68 39.84
N ILE A 233 -10.35 -20.50 38.59
CA ILE A 233 -10.77 -19.36 37.77
C ILE A 233 -12.27 -19.39 37.47
N ALA A 234 -12.83 -20.57 37.17
CA ALA A 234 -14.28 -20.73 36.95
C ALA A 234 -15.10 -20.35 38.20
N ALA A 235 -14.63 -20.67 39.40
CA ALA A 235 -15.26 -20.27 40.64
C ALA A 235 -15.14 -18.75 40.89
N LEU A 236 -14.00 -18.14 40.55
CA LEU A 236 -13.76 -16.71 40.73
C LEU A 236 -14.64 -15.82 39.85
N ILE A 237 -15.09 -16.33 38.70
CA ILE A 237 -16.04 -15.63 37.82
C ILE A 237 -17.50 -16.06 38.06
N ASP A 238 -17.78 -16.82 39.13
CA ASP A 238 -19.10 -17.36 39.51
C ASP A 238 -19.75 -18.26 38.44
N ARG A 239 -18.94 -19.08 37.76
CA ARG A 239 -19.38 -19.98 36.68
C ARG A 239 -18.71 -21.35 36.76
N PRO A 240 -18.93 -22.13 37.83
CA PRO A 240 -18.25 -23.42 38.01
C PRO A 240 -18.48 -24.41 36.85
N GLY A 241 -19.62 -24.29 36.14
CA GLY A 241 -19.97 -25.15 35.01
C GLY A 241 -19.03 -25.04 33.79
N ILE A 242 -18.26 -23.96 33.66
CA ILE A 242 -17.36 -23.78 32.50
C ILE A 242 -15.96 -24.38 32.71
N ALA A 243 -15.68 -24.91 33.92
CA ALA A 243 -14.35 -25.43 34.26
C ALA A 243 -13.88 -26.53 33.31
N HIS A 244 -14.81 -27.36 32.81
CA HIS A 244 -14.51 -28.39 31.83
C HIS A 244 -14.15 -27.79 30.46
N SER A 245 -14.92 -26.82 29.97
CA SER A 245 -14.63 -26.12 28.71
C SER A 245 -13.30 -25.36 28.76
N LEU A 246 -12.96 -24.76 29.91
CA LEU A 246 -11.65 -24.13 30.11
C LEU A 246 -10.51 -25.15 30.06
N ALA A 247 -10.66 -26.30 30.73
CA ALA A 247 -9.65 -27.35 30.70
C ALA A 247 -9.50 -27.97 29.29
N SER A 248 -10.57 -28.00 28.49
CA SER A 248 -10.49 -28.45 27.10
C SER A 248 -9.69 -27.50 26.19
N ALA A 249 -9.36 -26.29 26.64
CA ALA A 249 -8.61 -25.30 25.86
C ALA A 249 -7.09 -25.32 26.11
N TRP A 250 -6.57 -26.32 26.82
CA TRP A 250 -5.14 -26.51 27.04
C TRP A 250 -4.35 -26.58 25.72
N PRO A 251 -3.15 -25.96 25.61
CA PRO A 251 -2.36 -25.28 26.64
C PRO A 251 -2.62 -23.77 26.82
N LEU A 252 -3.84 -23.28 26.58
CA LEU A 252 -4.18 -21.88 26.94
C LEU A 252 -4.38 -21.72 28.44
N HIS A 253 -3.84 -20.64 29.01
CA HIS A 253 -4.20 -20.24 30.37
C HIS A 253 -5.71 -19.90 30.43
N PRO A 254 -6.47 -20.29 31.47
CA PRO A 254 -7.92 -20.07 31.53
C PRO A 254 -8.33 -18.59 31.44
N VAL A 255 -7.50 -17.67 31.96
CA VAL A 255 -7.71 -16.22 31.75
C VAL A 255 -7.61 -15.84 30.28
N VAL A 256 -6.62 -16.38 29.55
CA VAL A 256 -6.49 -16.17 28.10
C VAL A 256 -7.71 -16.72 27.37
N ALA A 257 -8.12 -17.96 27.67
CA ALA A 257 -9.30 -18.57 27.05
C ALA A 257 -10.57 -17.70 27.22
N CYS A 258 -10.76 -17.12 28.41
CA CYS A 258 -11.87 -16.18 28.68
C CYS A 258 -11.75 -14.84 27.93
N LEU A 259 -10.53 -14.37 27.64
CA LEU A 259 -10.26 -13.09 26.95
C LEU A 259 -10.35 -13.19 25.42
N LEU A 260 -10.01 -14.34 24.83
CA LEU A 260 -9.98 -14.51 23.37
C LEU A 260 -11.32 -14.17 22.71
N GLY A 261 -12.42 -14.58 23.34
CA GLY A 261 -13.75 -14.32 22.79
C GLY A 261 -14.15 -12.85 22.75
N PRO A 262 -14.03 -12.10 23.85
CA PRO A 262 -14.18 -10.65 23.88
C PRO A 262 -13.24 -9.91 22.93
N ILE A 263 -11.95 -10.29 22.88
CA ILE A 263 -10.96 -9.66 22.00
C ILE A 263 -11.36 -9.80 20.53
N SER A 264 -11.78 -11.01 20.11
CA SER A 264 -12.16 -11.26 18.71
C SER A 264 -13.44 -10.52 18.25
N ARG A 265 -14.15 -9.87 19.18
CA ARG A 265 -15.37 -9.10 18.89
C ARG A 265 -15.09 -7.60 18.81
N ARG A 266 -13.90 -7.14 19.21
CA ARG A 266 -13.52 -5.73 19.13
C ARG A 266 -13.32 -5.31 17.67
N ARG A 267 -13.50 -4.02 17.40
CA ARG A 267 -13.40 -3.44 16.05
C ARG A 267 -12.06 -3.73 15.38
N PHE A 268 -10.96 -3.70 16.14
CA PHE A 268 -9.63 -4.02 15.62
C PHE A 268 -9.46 -5.50 15.24
N GLY A 269 -10.30 -6.41 15.77
CA GLY A 269 -10.32 -7.83 15.44
C GLY A 269 -11.19 -8.19 14.22
N GLN A 270 -11.86 -7.21 13.59
CA GLN A 270 -12.75 -7.46 12.45
C GLN A 270 -11.98 -7.72 11.14
N ASN A 271 -10.86 -7.02 10.92
CA ASN A 271 -10.05 -7.15 9.71
C ASN A 271 -8.91 -8.17 9.85
N GLN A 272 -8.62 -8.61 11.07
CA GLN A 272 -7.64 -9.66 11.33
C GLN A 272 -8.19 -10.61 12.39
N ARG A 273 -8.63 -11.76 11.87
CA ARG A 273 -8.67 -13.07 12.53
C ARG A 273 -9.69 -13.20 13.67
N SER A 274 -10.72 -13.99 13.38
CA SER A 274 -11.53 -14.66 14.40
C SER A 274 -10.63 -15.36 15.44
N VAL A 275 -11.19 -15.80 16.56
CA VAL A 275 -10.47 -16.64 17.54
C VAL A 275 -9.63 -17.73 16.85
N PHE A 276 -10.15 -18.34 15.77
CA PHE A 276 -9.44 -19.33 14.96
C PHE A 276 -8.26 -18.79 14.17
N GLY A 277 -8.31 -17.53 13.72
CA GLY A 277 -7.16 -16.94 13.08
C GLY A 277 -6.02 -16.70 14.07
N PHE A 278 -6.28 -16.31 15.33
CA PHE A 278 -5.24 -16.32 16.37
C PHE A 278 -4.69 -17.74 16.58
N LEU A 279 -5.57 -18.72 16.80
CA LEU A 279 -5.18 -20.11 17.08
C LEU A 279 -4.38 -20.76 15.94
N ASN A 280 -4.63 -20.40 14.67
CA ASN A 280 -3.99 -21.01 13.50
C ASN A 280 -2.92 -20.14 12.84
N SER A 281 -2.70 -18.91 13.32
CA SER A 281 -1.72 -18.03 12.70
C SER A 281 -0.29 -18.40 13.03
N ALA A 282 0.58 -18.35 12.02
CA ALA A 282 2.04 -18.48 12.16
C ALA A 282 2.71 -17.11 12.43
N GLU A 283 2.02 -16.23 13.16
CA GLU A 283 2.59 -14.93 13.54
C GLU A 283 3.56 -15.05 14.71
N PRO A 284 4.62 -14.22 14.75
CA PRO A 284 5.51 -14.15 15.91
C PRO A 284 4.73 -13.91 17.20
N LEU A 285 5.09 -14.61 18.29
CA LEU A 285 4.43 -14.57 19.60
C LEU A 285 2.98 -15.08 19.60
N GLY A 286 2.48 -15.60 18.48
CA GLY A 286 1.15 -16.20 18.37
C GLY A 286 1.06 -17.60 18.98
N PHE A 287 -0.13 -18.20 18.98
CA PHE A 287 -0.35 -19.52 19.59
C PHE A 287 0.44 -20.64 18.90
N GLN A 288 0.53 -20.65 17.56
CA GLN A 288 1.32 -21.65 16.85
C GLN A 288 2.84 -21.50 17.08
N ASP A 289 3.32 -20.25 17.17
CA ASP A 289 4.73 -19.95 17.47
C ASP A 289 5.10 -20.43 18.90
N PHE A 290 4.20 -20.22 19.86
CA PHE A 290 4.30 -20.81 21.18
C PHE A 290 4.33 -22.34 21.13
N LEU A 291 3.38 -22.98 20.44
CA LEU A 291 3.34 -24.45 20.35
C LEU A 291 4.62 -25.04 19.76
N ALA A 292 5.23 -24.35 18.78
CA ALA A 292 6.48 -24.78 18.14
C ALA A 292 7.70 -24.75 19.08
N THR A 293 7.67 -23.93 20.13
CA THR A 293 8.81 -23.69 21.04
C THR A 293 8.57 -24.16 22.49
N SER A 294 7.31 -24.44 22.83
CA SER A 294 6.85 -24.83 24.17
C SER A 294 7.25 -26.25 24.58
N ARG A 295 7.33 -26.48 25.90
CA ARG A 295 7.49 -27.79 26.53
C ARG A 295 6.14 -28.32 27.03
N GLU A 296 6.12 -29.59 27.41
CA GLU A 296 4.92 -30.37 27.80
C GLU A 296 4.06 -29.76 28.94
N HIS A 297 4.59 -28.80 29.71
CA HIS A 297 3.89 -28.15 30.82
C HIS A 297 3.82 -26.62 30.71
N ASP A 298 4.24 -26.07 29.58
CA ASP A 298 4.19 -24.62 29.38
C ASP A 298 2.74 -24.20 29.07
N LEU A 299 2.37 -23.01 29.53
CA LEU A 299 1.05 -22.41 29.34
C LEU A 299 1.20 -21.14 28.52
N TYR A 300 0.28 -20.91 27.58
CA TYR A 300 0.17 -19.61 26.92
C TYR A 300 -0.54 -18.64 27.86
N THR A 301 0.24 -17.76 28.50
CA THR A 301 -0.18 -16.89 29.61
C THR A 301 -0.64 -15.50 29.16
N PRO A 302 -1.31 -14.72 30.04
CA PRO A 302 -1.81 -13.38 29.68
C PRO A 302 -0.72 -12.38 29.25
N ASP A 303 0.50 -12.46 29.79
CA ASP A 303 1.63 -11.62 29.37
C ASP A 303 2.03 -11.90 27.91
N MET A 304 2.03 -13.18 27.49
CA MET A 304 2.30 -13.58 26.10
C MET A 304 1.21 -13.07 25.16
N LEU A 305 -0.06 -13.13 25.59
CA LEU A 305 -1.17 -12.55 24.82
C LEU A 305 -1.02 -11.03 24.67
N TRP A 306 -0.61 -10.33 25.72
CA TRP A 306 -0.32 -8.90 25.66
C TRP A 306 0.80 -8.60 24.65
N ASP A 307 1.90 -9.34 24.70
CA ASP A 307 3.03 -9.13 23.80
C ASP A 307 2.68 -9.45 22.34
N TYR A 308 1.87 -10.48 22.10
CA TYR A 308 1.28 -10.77 20.78
C TYR A 308 0.45 -9.58 20.25
N LEU A 309 -0.46 -9.05 21.07
CA LEU A 309 -1.29 -7.91 20.69
C LEU A 309 -0.45 -6.66 20.43
N ARG A 310 0.57 -6.41 21.27
CA ARG A 310 1.51 -5.29 21.10
C ARG A 310 2.33 -5.41 19.83
N PHE A 311 2.81 -6.62 19.50
CA PHE A 311 3.67 -6.82 18.34
C PHE A 311 2.89 -6.86 17.02
N ASN A 312 1.76 -7.57 16.98
CA ASN A 312 1.05 -7.85 15.72
C ASN A 312 -0.18 -6.97 15.49
N VAL A 313 -0.82 -6.45 16.55
CA VAL A 313 -2.18 -5.87 16.46
C VAL A 313 -2.23 -4.40 16.91
N GLU A 314 -1.19 -3.87 17.55
CA GLU A 314 -1.16 -2.55 18.20
C GLU A 314 -1.70 -1.42 17.33
N GLN A 315 -1.27 -1.33 16.07
CA GLN A 315 -1.71 -0.27 15.16
C GLN A 315 -3.23 -0.30 14.92
N SER A 316 -3.81 -1.50 14.81
CA SER A 316 -5.26 -1.65 14.66
C SER A 316 -6.00 -1.29 15.94
N ILE A 317 -5.43 -1.59 17.12
CA ILE A 317 -6.02 -1.23 18.42
C ILE A 317 -6.00 0.30 18.58
N LEU A 318 -4.88 0.96 18.29
CA LEU A 318 -4.72 2.42 18.38
C LEU A 318 -5.67 3.17 17.44
N ALA A 319 -6.00 2.61 16.29
CA ALA A 319 -6.97 3.16 15.34
C ALA A 319 -8.44 2.88 15.72
N SER A 320 -8.69 2.15 16.80
CA SER A 320 -10.04 1.80 17.26
C SER A 320 -10.49 2.68 18.43
N PRO A 321 -11.78 2.62 18.84
CA PRO A 321 -12.26 3.30 20.05
C PRO A 321 -11.55 2.85 21.35
N ASP A 322 -10.91 1.68 21.33
CA ASP A 322 -10.11 1.17 22.45
C ASP A 322 -8.68 1.74 22.47
N GLY A 323 -8.30 2.54 21.46
CA GLY A 323 -6.95 3.06 21.26
C GLY A 323 -6.41 3.87 22.43
N HIS A 324 -7.22 4.77 22.99
CA HIS A 324 -6.85 5.56 24.16
C HIS A 324 -6.52 4.68 25.39
N ARG A 325 -7.39 3.70 25.69
CA ARG A 325 -7.18 2.78 26.82
C ARG A 325 -5.99 1.86 26.59
N TRP A 326 -5.75 1.45 25.35
CA TRP A 326 -4.55 0.69 24.98
C TRP A 326 -3.28 1.52 25.17
N ALA A 327 -3.27 2.78 24.71
CA ALA A 327 -2.14 3.69 24.89
C ALA A 327 -1.83 3.93 26.37
N LEU A 328 -2.86 4.09 27.23
CA LEU A 328 -2.70 4.17 28.69
C LEU A 328 -2.01 2.93 29.27
N ALA A 329 -2.41 1.75 28.81
CA ALA A 329 -1.83 0.50 29.28
C ALA A 329 -0.38 0.30 28.79
N VAL A 330 -0.08 0.61 27.52
CA VAL A 330 1.29 0.60 26.97
C VAL A 330 2.19 1.58 27.74
N ASP A 331 1.66 2.77 28.04
CA ASP A 331 2.34 3.78 28.85
C ASP A 331 2.69 3.24 30.25
N ALA A 332 1.70 2.67 30.95
CA ALA A 332 1.90 2.08 32.27
C ALA A 332 2.96 0.97 32.25
N VAL A 333 2.93 0.08 31.26
CA VAL A 333 3.96 -0.97 31.09
C VAL A 333 5.34 -0.35 30.90
N ALA A 334 5.49 0.65 30.03
CA ALA A 334 6.78 1.32 29.81
C ALA A 334 7.28 2.08 31.05
N ARG A 335 6.39 2.64 31.88
CA ARG A 335 6.76 3.26 33.17
C ARG A 335 7.21 2.22 34.19
N CYS A 336 6.57 1.06 34.22
CA CYS A 336 6.96 -0.08 35.05
C CYS A 336 8.39 -0.54 34.71
N GLU A 337 8.71 -0.69 33.41
CA GLU A 337 10.05 -1.01 32.92
C GLU A 337 11.07 0.07 33.30
N SER A 338 10.73 1.35 33.11
CA SER A 338 11.62 2.48 33.41
C SER A 338 11.90 2.64 34.90
N ALA A 339 10.94 2.29 35.76
CA ALA A 339 11.10 2.28 37.21
C ALA A 339 11.96 1.10 37.70
N GLY A 340 12.33 0.16 36.83
CA GLY A 340 13.12 -1.02 37.17
C GLY A 340 12.37 -2.03 38.04
N LEU A 341 11.03 -2.04 37.96
CA LEU A 341 10.21 -3.03 38.65
C LEU A 341 10.44 -4.43 38.02
N GLY A 342 10.32 -5.49 38.84
CA GLY A 342 10.71 -6.85 38.44
C GLY A 342 9.79 -7.47 37.39
N ALA A 343 10.20 -8.61 36.81
CA ALA A 343 9.42 -9.33 35.79
C ALA A 343 7.98 -9.67 36.23
N ARG A 344 7.80 -10.10 37.49
CA ARG A 344 6.46 -10.36 38.05
C ARG A 344 5.55 -9.12 38.06
N HIS A 345 6.09 -7.92 38.28
CA HIS A 345 5.30 -6.69 38.23
C HIS A 345 4.78 -6.43 36.82
N LEU A 346 5.59 -6.71 35.78
CA LEU A 346 5.18 -6.60 34.38
C LEU A 346 4.10 -7.63 34.03
N ASP A 347 4.25 -8.89 34.43
CA ASP A 347 3.28 -9.95 34.16
C ASP A 347 1.90 -9.63 34.75
N VAL A 348 1.89 -9.16 36.00
CA VAL A 348 0.67 -8.72 36.69
C VAL A 348 0.08 -7.48 36.03
N LEU A 349 0.89 -6.47 35.71
CA LEU A 349 0.42 -5.24 35.06
C LEU A 349 -0.18 -5.50 33.68
N LYS A 350 0.48 -6.32 32.84
CA LYS A 350 -0.04 -6.76 31.53
C LYS A 350 -1.39 -7.49 31.69
N THR A 351 -1.51 -8.34 32.71
CA THR A 351 -2.77 -9.03 33.02
C THR A 351 -3.86 -8.05 33.43
N VAL A 352 -3.56 -7.09 34.32
CA VAL A 352 -4.50 -6.03 34.72
C VAL A 352 -4.95 -5.23 33.50
N ALA A 353 -4.02 -4.84 32.63
CA ALA A 353 -4.30 -4.10 31.42
C ALA A 353 -5.25 -4.85 30.46
N LEU A 354 -4.97 -6.13 30.16
CA LEU A 354 -5.83 -6.95 29.32
C LEU A 354 -7.23 -7.12 29.92
N VAL A 355 -7.30 -7.41 31.22
CA VAL A 355 -8.59 -7.63 31.89
C VAL A 355 -9.38 -6.32 31.98
N ASP A 356 -8.77 -5.19 32.31
CA ASP A 356 -9.48 -3.90 32.39
C ASP A 356 -9.99 -3.47 30.99
N LEU A 357 -9.20 -3.71 29.94
CA LEU A 357 -9.58 -3.39 28.56
C LEU A 357 -10.68 -4.32 27.99
N PHE A 358 -10.62 -5.61 28.31
CA PHE A 358 -11.51 -6.65 27.76
C PHE A 358 -12.44 -7.29 28.81
N ARG A 359 -12.73 -6.57 29.91
CA ARG A 359 -13.66 -7.03 30.97
C ARG A 359 -15.09 -7.24 30.47
N GLU A 360 -15.51 -6.50 29.45
CA GLU A 360 -16.86 -6.58 28.93
C GLU A 360 -17.11 -7.98 28.35
N ARG A 361 -18.08 -8.70 28.93
CA ARG A 361 -18.53 -10.04 28.51
C ARG A 361 -17.51 -11.18 28.71
N SER A 362 -16.31 -10.92 29.25
CA SER A 362 -15.39 -11.99 29.70
C SER A 362 -15.80 -12.60 31.04
N GLY A 363 -16.52 -11.82 31.87
CA GLY A 363 -16.79 -12.18 33.27
C GLY A 363 -15.58 -12.00 34.20
N LEU A 364 -14.44 -11.56 33.65
CA LEU A 364 -13.21 -11.33 34.42
C LEU A 364 -13.23 -9.96 35.07
N VAL A 365 -12.76 -9.92 36.32
CA VAL A 365 -12.45 -8.70 37.06
C VAL A 365 -11.05 -8.87 37.61
N ALA A 366 -10.16 -7.92 37.33
CA ALA A 366 -8.78 -7.90 37.83
C ALA A 366 -8.77 -7.65 39.34
N SER A 367 -9.21 -8.64 40.12
CA SER A 367 -9.21 -8.61 41.58
C SER A 367 -7.92 -9.21 42.12
N SER A 368 -7.63 -8.92 43.39
CA SER A 368 -6.53 -9.55 44.13
C SER A 368 -6.56 -11.08 43.99
N ARG A 369 -7.76 -11.66 44.10
CA ARG A 369 -8.00 -13.10 43.97
C ARG A 369 -7.79 -13.64 42.56
N LEU A 370 -8.21 -12.91 41.51
CA LEU A 370 -7.97 -13.33 40.13
C LEU A 370 -6.48 -13.32 39.79
N LEU A 371 -5.78 -12.26 40.20
CA LEU A 371 -4.35 -12.12 39.93
C LEU A 371 -3.54 -13.19 40.68
N ALA A 372 -3.90 -13.49 41.93
CA ALA A 372 -3.34 -14.63 42.66
C ALA A 372 -3.71 -15.99 42.02
N GLY A 373 -4.92 -16.11 41.49
CA GLY A 373 -5.33 -17.31 40.74
C GLY A 373 -4.51 -17.51 39.46
N ALA A 374 -4.17 -16.44 38.74
CA ALA A 374 -3.46 -16.49 37.47
C ALA A 374 -1.94 -16.69 37.61
N TRP A 375 -1.33 -16.13 38.66
CA TRP A 375 0.13 -16.08 38.82
C TRP A 375 0.65 -16.81 40.07
N GLY A 376 -0.21 -17.54 40.79
CA GLY A 376 0.11 -18.13 42.10
C GLY A 376 0.07 -17.10 43.23
N GLU A 377 0.73 -17.33 44.37
CA GLU A 377 0.82 -16.27 45.40
C GLU A 377 1.52 -15.02 44.82
N VAL A 378 0.70 -14.09 44.35
CA VAL A 378 1.09 -12.71 44.05
C VAL A 378 1.28 -12.08 45.42
N ALA A 379 2.53 -11.76 45.75
CA ALA A 379 2.81 -11.03 46.97
C ALA A 379 1.97 -9.74 46.94
N ALA A 380 1.24 -9.46 48.02
CA ALA A 380 0.49 -8.21 48.17
C ALA A 380 1.39 -6.97 47.93
N ASP A 381 2.70 -7.15 48.12
CA ASP A 381 3.75 -6.18 47.79
C ASP A 381 3.77 -5.80 46.31
N VAL A 382 3.57 -6.73 45.36
CA VAL A 382 3.58 -6.40 43.92
C VAL A 382 2.44 -5.45 43.55
N LEU A 383 1.24 -5.69 44.08
CA LEU A 383 0.09 -4.81 43.83
C LEU A 383 0.24 -3.46 44.52
N ARG A 384 0.83 -3.43 45.71
CA ARG A 384 1.16 -2.19 46.42
C ARG A 384 2.21 -1.38 45.66
N ASP A 385 3.29 -2.01 45.19
CA ASP A 385 4.34 -1.36 44.42
C ASP A 385 3.77 -0.73 43.12
N LEU A 386 2.86 -1.44 42.44
CA LEU A 386 2.19 -0.93 41.23
C LEU A 386 1.23 0.23 41.54
N GLU A 387 0.56 0.21 42.70
CA GLU A 387 -0.33 1.29 43.16
C GLU A 387 0.49 2.52 43.60
N ASP A 388 1.55 2.32 44.39
CA ASP A 388 2.48 3.37 44.84
C ASP A 388 3.19 4.04 43.66
N ALA A 389 3.54 3.27 42.62
CA ALA A 389 4.08 3.79 41.37
C ALA A 389 3.03 4.48 40.47
N SER A 390 1.76 4.54 40.89
CA SER A 390 0.63 5.09 40.12
C SER A 390 0.54 4.47 38.71
N LEU A 391 0.68 3.15 38.64
CA LEU A 391 0.54 2.34 37.40
C LEU A 391 -0.84 1.68 37.35
N VAL A 392 -1.36 1.28 38.50
CA VAL A 392 -2.71 0.74 38.67
C VAL A 392 -3.50 1.55 39.69
N ILE A 393 -4.82 1.50 39.61
CA ILE A 393 -5.74 2.09 40.59
C ILE A 393 -6.61 1.01 41.23
N HIS A 394 -6.64 0.95 42.58
CA HIS A 394 -7.52 0.05 43.31
C HIS A 394 -8.90 0.66 43.54
N ARG A 395 -9.91 0.06 42.90
CA ARG A 395 -11.32 0.41 43.08
C ARG A 395 -11.89 -0.38 44.26
N ARG A 396 -11.83 0.21 45.46
CA ARG A 396 -12.21 -0.44 46.74
C ARG A 396 -13.65 -0.98 46.77
N PHE A 397 -14.58 -0.34 46.06
CA PHE A 397 -16.00 -0.71 46.11
C PHE A 397 -16.30 -2.08 45.47
N ASN A 398 -15.43 -2.59 44.60
CA ASN A 398 -15.62 -3.86 43.90
C ASN A 398 -14.35 -4.73 43.85
N ASP A 399 -13.35 -4.42 44.69
CA ASP A 399 -12.02 -5.06 44.70
C ASP A 399 -11.45 -5.30 43.29
N SER A 400 -11.38 -4.23 42.48
CA SER A 400 -10.85 -4.31 41.11
C SER A 400 -9.70 -3.34 40.88
N TYR A 401 -8.67 -3.81 40.21
CA TYR A 401 -7.56 -3.02 39.72
C TYR A 401 -7.83 -2.62 38.27
N GLY A 402 -7.57 -1.36 37.93
CA GLY A 402 -7.55 -0.88 36.55
C GLY A 402 -6.24 -0.16 36.27
N VAL A 403 -5.97 0.13 35.00
CA VAL A 403 -4.82 0.98 34.64
C VAL A 403 -5.11 2.41 35.08
N PHE A 404 -4.13 3.08 35.70
CA PHE A 404 -4.29 4.47 36.10
C PHE A 404 -4.31 5.39 34.87
N ALA A 405 -5.42 6.11 34.66
CA ALA A 405 -5.56 7.08 33.59
C ALA A 405 -4.92 8.41 34.00
N GLY A 406 -3.83 8.78 33.33
CA GLY A 406 -3.12 10.04 33.56
C GLY A 406 -3.22 11.05 32.41
N SER A 407 -4.15 10.84 31.47
CA SER A 407 -4.31 11.63 30.25
C SER A 407 -5.66 12.34 30.25
N ASP A 408 -5.63 13.68 30.23
CA ASP A 408 -6.82 14.55 30.19
C ASP A 408 -7.00 15.21 28.81
N PHE A 409 -6.19 14.84 27.82
CA PHE A 409 -6.17 15.50 26.52
C PHE A 409 -7.25 14.94 25.58
N ASP A 410 -8.21 15.80 25.21
CA ASP A 410 -9.27 15.48 24.24
C ASP A 410 -8.76 15.63 22.80
N ILE A 411 -8.40 14.50 22.18
CA ILE A 411 -7.89 14.45 20.80
C ILE A 411 -9.00 14.79 19.80
N GLU A 412 -10.25 14.39 20.06
CA GLU A 412 -11.34 14.60 19.11
C GLU A 412 -11.65 16.10 18.98
N GLN A 413 -11.75 16.80 20.11
CA GLN A 413 -11.91 18.25 20.10
C GLN A 413 -10.71 18.94 19.44
N ALA A 414 -9.49 18.51 19.74
CA ALA A 414 -8.28 19.09 19.15
C ALA A 414 -8.20 18.90 17.63
N VAL A 415 -8.65 17.75 17.11
CA VAL A 415 -8.75 17.48 15.67
C VAL A 415 -9.87 18.31 15.03
N GLU A 416 -11.01 18.45 15.72
CA GLU A 416 -12.12 19.28 15.24
C GLU A 416 -11.71 20.75 15.11
N ASP A 417 -10.99 21.28 16.10
CA ASP A 417 -10.44 22.63 16.07
C ASP A 417 -9.40 22.81 14.95
N ALA A 418 -8.62 21.76 14.66
CA ALA A 418 -7.58 21.78 13.63
C ALA A 418 -8.15 21.77 12.19
N TYR A 419 -9.34 21.23 11.95
CA TYR A 419 -9.95 21.26 10.60
C TYR A 419 -10.17 22.69 10.08
N GLY A 420 -10.46 23.65 10.97
CA GLY A 420 -10.67 25.05 10.59
C GLY A 420 -9.38 25.78 10.18
N VAL A 421 -8.22 25.22 10.53
CA VAL A 421 -6.89 25.81 10.29
C VAL A 421 -6.11 25.04 9.21
N ALA A 422 -6.44 23.76 8.99
CA ALA A 422 -5.81 22.93 7.99
C ALA A 422 -5.98 23.53 6.58
N GLY A 423 -4.85 23.78 5.92
CA GLY A 423 -4.81 24.39 4.58
C GLY A 423 -5.38 23.50 3.48
N ALA A 424 -5.37 24.03 2.26
CA ALA A 424 -5.76 23.27 1.07
C ALA A 424 -4.85 22.06 0.86
N LEU A 425 -5.38 21.03 0.20
CA LEU A 425 -4.67 19.79 -0.10
C LEU A 425 -3.45 20.05 -1.00
N ASP A 426 -2.29 19.56 -0.59
CA ASP A 426 -1.05 19.66 -1.38
C ASP A 426 -0.78 18.37 -2.15
N TYR A 427 -0.80 18.45 -3.47
CA TYR A 427 -0.55 17.32 -4.37
C TYR A 427 0.92 16.86 -4.40
N GLU A 428 1.87 17.74 -4.06
CA GLU A 428 3.28 17.34 -3.91
C GLU A 428 3.43 16.47 -2.65
N ARG A 429 2.79 16.86 -1.55
CA ARG A 429 2.70 16.03 -0.33
C ARG A 429 2.04 14.67 -0.59
N LEU A 430 0.98 14.62 -1.40
CA LEU A 430 0.38 13.34 -1.81
C LEU A 430 1.37 12.48 -2.60
N THR A 431 2.17 13.08 -3.48
CA THR A 431 3.21 12.37 -4.24
C THR A 431 4.25 11.76 -3.32
N GLU A 432 4.67 12.49 -2.28
CA GLU A 432 5.59 11.97 -1.25
C GLU A 432 4.96 10.82 -0.45
N LEU A 433 3.72 10.97 0.01
CA LEU A 433 2.98 9.95 0.75
C LEU A 433 2.75 8.68 -0.08
N ALA A 434 2.53 8.83 -1.38
CA ALA A 434 2.37 7.71 -2.29
C ALA A 434 3.65 6.89 -2.45
N GLY A 435 4.83 7.50 -2.28
CA GLY A 435 6.12 6.81 -2.41
C GLY A 435 6.34 6.17 -3.79
N PHE A 436 5.73 6.72 -4.85
CA PHE A 436 5.78 6.12 -6.17
C PHE A 436 7.22 6.00 -6.68
N GLN A 437 7.57 4.81 -7.12
CA GLN A 437 8.85 4.58 -7.77
C GLN A 437 8.84 5.16 -9.19
N PRO A 438 9.96 5.71 -9.67
CA PRO A 438 10.06 6.14 -11.05
C PRO A 438 9.87 4.97 -12.02
N ILE A 439 9.23 5.24 -13.16
CA ILE A 439 8.96 4.20 -14.17
C ILE A 439 10.19 4.04 -15.05
N ILE A 440 10.70 2.81 -15.18
CA ILE A 440 11.92 2.51 -15.91
C ILE A 440 11.60 2.07 -17.34
N ALA A 441 12.32 2.63 -18.31
CA ALA A 441 12.26 2.20 -19.70
C ALA A 441 13.08 0.91 -19.91
N LYS A 442 12.58 -0.22 -19.39
CA LYS A 442 13.35 -1.48 -19.31
C LYS A 442 13.81 -2.02 -20.67
N ARG A 443 12.94 -1.95 -21.69
CA ARG A 443 13.29 -2.44 -23.05
C ARG A 443 14.36 -1.54 -23.68
N HIS A 444 14.18 -0.23 -23.59
CA HIS A 444 15.19 0.75 -24.05
C HIS A 444 16.54 0.55 -23.34
N TYR A 445 16.53 0.31 -22.02
CA TYR A 445 17.75 0.01 -21.27
C TYR A 445 18.44 -1.26 -21.75
N HIS A 446 17.68 -2.34 -21.97
CA HIS A 446 18.21 -3.59 -22.49
C HIS A 446 18.82 -3.42 -23.89
N GLU A 447 18.23 -2.61 -24.77
CA GLU A 447 18.70 -2.40 -26.14
C GLU A 447 19.86 -1.42 -26.26
N THR A 448 19.91 -0.37 -25.44
CA THR A 448 20.91 0.72 -25.55
C THR A 448 22.01 0.66 -24.49
N GLY A 449 21.76 -0.04 -23.38
CA GLY A 449 22.56 0.00 -22.16
C GLY A 449 22.40 1.29 -21.34
N ALA A 450 21.54 2.23 -21.76
CA ALA A 450 21.35 3.51 -21.07
C ALA A 450 20.10 3.47 -20.18
N LEU A 451 20.28 3.58 -18.86
CA LEU A 451 19.15 3.61 -17.93
C LEU A 451 18.38 4.93 -18.09
N ARG A 452 17.11 4.82 -18.49
CA ARG A 452 16.16 5.93 -18.64
C ARG A 452 14.97 5.68 -17.72
N TRP A 453 14.55 6.73 -17.04
CA TRP A 453 13.49 6.67 -16.06
C TRP A 453 12.58 7.90 -16.16
N PHE A 454 11.31 7.73 -15.80
CA PHE A 454 10.27 8.75 -15.88
C PHE A 454 9.81 9.09 -14.46
N ARG A 455 9.79 10.40 -14.16
CA ARG A 455 9.32 10.91 -12.86
C ARG A 455 7.81 10.64 -12.73
N THR A 456 7.38 10.08 -11.62
CA THR A 456 5.96 9.89 -11.28
C THR A 456 5.53 11.00 -10.33
N ALA A 457 4.43 11.68 -10.63
CA ALA A 457 3.89 12.73 -9.77
C ALA A 457 2.37 12.76 -9.81
N ILE A 458 1.74 13.13 -8.70
CA ILE A 458 0.30 13.35 -8.58
C ILE A 458 0.01 14.83 -8.81
N VAL A 459 -0.99 15.14 -9.62
CA VAL A 459 -1.29 16.51 -10.03
C VAL A 459 -2.78 16.80 -9.98
N ALA A 460 -3.12 18.04 -9.62
CA ALA A 460 -4.48 18.55 -9.74
C ALA A 460 -4.85 18.74 -11.22
N PRO A 461 -6.12 18.55 -11.61
CA PRO A 461 -6.55 18.81 -12.99
C PRO A 461 -6.18 20.22 -13.48
N GLY A 462 -6.52 21.25 -12.72
CA GLY A 462 -6.22 22.64 -13.08
C GLY A 462 -4.73 23.00 -13.10
N GLY A 463 -3.90 22.25 -12.36
CA GLY A 463 -2.45 22.46 -12.26
C GLY A 463 -1.61 21.65 -13.27
N LEU A 464 -2.25 20.82 -14.09
CA LEU A 464 -1.57 19.90 -15.01
C LEU A 464 -0.63 20.61 -16.01
N PRO A 465 -1.01 21.73 -16.67
CA PRO A 465 -0.11 22.42 -17.60
C PRO A 465 1.18 22.94 -16.93
N ASP A 466 1.08 23.43 -15.70
CA ASP A 466 2.26 23.84 -14.92
C ASP A 466 3.11 22.65 -14.49
N ALA A 467 2.46 21.54 -14.13
CA ALA A 467 3.15 20.32 -13.72
C ALA A 467 3.97 19.71 -14.88
N VAL A 468 3.47 19.74 -16.13
CA VAL A 468 4.25 19.32 -17.30
C VAL A 468 5.53 20.15 -17.43
N ARG A 469 5.47 21.48 -17.24
CA ARG A 469 6.67 22.32 -17.25
C ARG A 469 7.61 22.01 -16.08
N ARG A 470 7.07 21.85 -14.87
CA ARG A 470 7.83 21.62 -13.64
C ARG A 470 8.55 20.28 -13.65
N HIS A 471 7.90 19.24 -14.16
CA HIS A 471 8.43 17.88 -14.25
C HIS A 471 9.11 17.59 -15.59
N ALA A 472 9.48 18.64 -16.34
CA ALA A 472 10.27 18.49 -17.53
C ALA A 472 11.57 17.70 -17.25
N PRO A 473 12.05 16.89 -18.21
CA PRO A 473 13.16 16.00 -17.98
C PRO A 473 14.44 16.73 -17.54
N ALA A 474 14.96 16.36 -16.38
CA ALA A 474 16.14 16.92 -15.72
C ALA A 474 16.90 15.83 -14.96
N ASP A 475 18.18 16.07 -14.65
CA ASP A 475 19.03 15.18 -13.84
C ASP A 475 19.06 13.71 -14.32
N GLY A 476 18.97 13.51 -15.63
CA GLY A 476 19.01 12.19 -16.25
C GLY A 476 17.66 11.48 -16.43
N SER A 477 16.54 12.11 -16.07
CA SER A 477 15.20 11.59 -16.41
C SER A 477 14.90 11.73 -17.91
N ALA A 478 14.07 10.82 -18.42
CA ALA A 478 13.67 10.75 -19.82
C ALA A 478 12.26 11.32 -20.08
N GLY A 479 11.51 11.64 -19.03
CA GLY A 479 10.19 12.23 -19.12
C GLY A 479 9.47 12.19 -17.78
N ALA A 480 8.16 12.40 -17.84
CA ALA A 480 7.27 12.38 -16.68
C ALA A 480 6.02 11.55 -16.97
N CYS A 481 5.54 10.87 -15.94
CA CYS A 481 4.27 10.16 -15.87
C CYS A 481 3.44 10.85 -14.79
N LEU A 482 2.50 11.69 -15.19
CA LEU A 482 1.69 12.52 -14.31
C LEU A 482 0.34 11.85 -14.08
N LEU A 483 0.04 11.50 -12.83
CA LEU A 483 -1.26 10.99 -12.40
C LEU A 483 -2.15 12.16 -12.01
N VAL A 484 -3.10 12.50 -12.87
CA VAL A 484 -4.14 13.49 -12.58
C VAL A 484 -5.12 12.86 -11.60
N LEU A 485 -5.32 13.49 -10.45
CA LEU A 485 -6.21 13.01 -9.40
C LEU A 485 -7.40 13.99 -9.24
N PRO A 486 -8.54 13.72 -9.88
CA PRO A 486 -9.74 14.53 -9.72
C PRO A 486 -10.28 14.42 -8.29
N MET A 487 -10.69 15.55 -7.74
CA MET A 487 -11.29 15.66 -6.41
C MET A 487 -12.79 15.98 -6.52
N GLU A 488 -13.46 16.03 -5.37
CA GLU A 488 -14.87 16.40 -5.30
C GLU A 488 -15.07 17.83 -5.82
N GLY A 489 -15.91 17.98 -6.86
CA GLY A 489 -16.15 19.24 -7.57
C GLY A 489 -15.53 19.32 -8.97
N ASP A 490 -14.55 18.48 -9.29
CA ASP A 490 -13.99 18.42 -10.65
C ASP A 490 -14.94 17.67 -11.60
N THR A 491 -15.36 18.30 -12.69
CA THR A 491 -16.19 17.63 -13.70
C THR A 491 -15.34 16.84 -14.71
N PRO A 492 -15.82 15.70 -15.25
CA PRO A 492 -15.08 14.95 -16.27
C PRO A 492 -14.68 15.79 -17.49
N ASP A 493 -15.54 16.71 -17.92
CA ASP A 493 -15.29 17.61 -19.05
C ASP A 493 -14.17 18.62 -18.76
N GLU A 494 -14.05 19.09 -17.51
CA GLU A 494 -12.95 19.96 -17.09
C GLU A 494 -11.62 19.22 -17.05
N VAL A 495 -11.61 18.01 -16.49
CA VAL A 495 -10.43 17.17 -16.43
C VAL A 495 -9.93 16.86 -17.85
N GLU A 496 -10.83 16.45 -18.75
CA GLU A 496 -10.47 16.17 -20.15
C GLU A 496 -9.88 17.40 -20.84
N ARG A 497 -10.49 18.58 -20.65
CA ARG A 497 -9.99 19.84 -21.22
C ARG A 497 -8.56 20.15 -20.78
N HIS A 498 -8.25 19.98 -19.50
CA HIS A 498 -6.90 20.19 -18.99
C HIS A 498 -5.89 19.19 -19.56
N ILE A 499 -6.30 17.93 -19.76
CA ILE A 499 -5.46 16.90 -20.38
C ILE A 499 -5.17 17.24 -21.84
N THR A 500 -6.19 17.59 -22.62
CA THR A 500 -6.02 18.01 -24.02
C THR A 500 -5.08 19.22 -24.10
N GLN A 501 -5.29 20.25 -23.28
CA GLN A 501 -4.40 21.43 -23.22
C GLN A 501 -2.94 21.07 -22.90
N ALA A 502 -2.72 20.09 -22.02
CA ALA A 502 -1.38 19.65 -21.63
C ALA A 502 -0.69 18.78 -22.68
N LEU A 503 -1.45 17.99 -23.45
CA LEU A 503 -0.92 17.16 -24.54
C LEU A 503 -0.69 17.96 -25.82
N ASP A 504 -1.54 18.94 -26.11
CA ASP A 504 -1.44 19.82 -27.29
C ASP A 504 -0.45 20.98 -27.06
N GLY A 505 0.04 21.16 -25.83
CA GLY A 505 0.97 22.22 -25.47
C GLY A 505 2.33 22.08 -26.16
N GLU A 506 2.99 23.22 -26.44
CA GLU A 506 4.36 23.20 -26.94
C GLU A 506 5.34 22.75 -25.84
N HIS A 507 5.72 21.47 -25.92
CA HIS A 507 6.66 20.84 -25.01
C HIS A 507 7.76 20.13 -25.82
N TRP A 508 9.00 20.27 -25.37
CA TRP A 508 10.17 19.65 -26.02
C TRP A 508 10.31 18.15 -25.69
N TYR A 509 9.40 17.62 -24.87
CA TYR A 509 9.29 16.21 -24.50
C TYR A 509 7.83 15.80 -24.40
N GLU A 510 7.57 14.50 -24.48
CA GLU A 510 6.23 13.91 -24.42
C GLU A 510 5.90 13.46 -22.98
N PRO A 511 4.90 14.07 -22.30
CA PRO A 511 4.42 13.60 -21.00
C PRO A 511 3.45 12.42 -21.16
N ALA A 512 3.51 11.46 -20.25
CA ALA A 512 2.45 10.47 -20.09
C ALA A 512 1.48 10.94 -19.00
N ILE A 513 0.19 11.02 -19.32
CA ILE A 513 -0.84 11.54 -18.42
C ILE A 513 -1.81 10.42 -18.10
N GLY A 514 -1.99 10.13 -16.81
CA GLY A 514 -2.88 9.09 -16.31
C GLY A 514 -4.05 9.68 -15.54
N VAL A 515 -5.26 9.15 -15.73
CA VAL A 515 -6.45 9.48 -14.92
C VAL A 515 -7.04 8.19 -14.37
N PRO A 516 -7.25 8.05 -13.06
CA PRO A 516 -7.87 6.85 -12.49
C PRO A 516 -9.28 6.65 -13.07
N GLN A 517 -9.64 5.41 -13.40
CA GLN A 517 -10.99 5.07 -13.88
C GLN A 517 -12.10 5.45 -12.88
N ARG A 518 -11.75 5.48 -11.59
CA ARG A 518 -12.65 5.86 -10.51
C ARG A 518 -12.04 7.03 -9.75
N PRO A 519 -12.82 8.10 -9.49
CA PRO A 519 -12.33 9.20 -8.68
C PRO A 519 -11.92 8.72 -7.29
N ALA A 520 -10.79 9.21 -6.79
CA ALA A 520 -10.31 8.86 -5.45
C ALA A 520 -10.86 9.84 -4.40
N TRP A 521 -12.17 10.09 -4.38
CA TRP A 521 -12.79 11.12 -3.54
C TRP A 521 -12.45 10.96 -2.04
N GLY A 522 -12.31 9.72 -1.56
CA GLY A 522 -11.91 9.43 -0.18
C GLY A 522 -10.47 9.86 0.17
N VAL A 523 -9.57 10.06 -0.81
CA VAL A 523 -8.20 10.52 -0.53
C VAL A 523 -8.21 11.95 0.04
N ALA A 524 -9.14 12.80 -0.41
CA ALA A 524 -9.23 14.18 0.05
C ALA A 524 -9.63 14.27 1.54
N SER A 525 -10.56 13.44 1.99
CA SER A 525 -10.96 13.39 3.41
C SER A 525 -9.84 12.81 4.27
N LEU A 526 -9.26 11.67 3.88
CA LEU A 526 -8.17 11.03 4.61
C LEU A 526 -6.95 11.95 4.76
N ALA A 527 -6.59 12.67 3.70
CA ALA A 527 -5.49 13.61 3.74
C ALA A 527 -5.79 14.85 4.60
N ARG A 528 -7.05 15.33 4.63
CA ARG A 528 -7.48 16.38 5.57
C ARG A 528 -7.34 15.91 7.02
N ASP A 529 -7.79 14.69 7.33
CA ASP A 529 -7.66 14.10 8.67
C ASP A 529 -6.19 13.98 9.08
N LEU A 530 -5.33 13.55 8.14
CA LEU A 530 -3.89 13.45 8.35
C LEU A 530 -3.28 14.83 8.65
N LEU A 531 -3.63 15.86 7.87
CA LEU A 531 -3.15 17.23 8.09
C LEU A 531 -3.61 17.78 9.45
N ALA A 532 -4.86 17.52 9.85
CA ALA A 532 -5.38 17.94 11.14
C ALA A 532 -4.60 17.28 12.30
N LEU A 533 -4.35 15.97 12.23
CA LEU A 533 -3.57 15.25 13.23
C LEU A 533 -2.10 15.66 13.25
N GLU A 534 -1.47 15.90 12.10
CA GLU A 534 -0.11 16.45 12.03
C GLU A 534 -0.05 17.86 12.63
N TYR A 535 -1.06 18.69 12.38
CA TYR A 535 -1.16 20.02 12.99
C TYR A 535 -1.27 19.92 14.51
N VAL A 536 -2.15 19.06 15.04
CA VAL A 536 -2.28 18.81 16.49
C VAL A 536 -0.94 18.34 17.08
N ARG A 537 -0.23 17.43 16.40
CA ARG A 537 1.08 16.94 16.83
C ARG A 537 2.10 18.07 16.97
N ASP A 538 2.15 18.95 15.97
CA ASP A 538 3.22 19.94 15.83
C ASP A 538 2.92 21.26 16.56
N HIS A 539 1.64 21.61 16.77
CA HIS A 539 1.21 22.93 17.26
C HIS A 539 0.48 22.93 18.61
N THR A 540 0.23 21.77 19.23
CA THR A 540 -0.49 21.70 20.52
C THR A 540 0.47 21.42 21.68
N PRO A 541 0.86 22.43 22.50
CA PRO A 541 1.80 22.22 23.60
C PRO A 541 1.29 21.26 24.67
N ALA A 542 -0.04 21.24 24.89
CA ALA A 542 -0.67 20.31 25.84
C ALA A 542 -0.42 18.84 25.47
N LEU A 543 -0.26 18.52 24.19
CA LEU A 543 0.09 17.18 23.72
C LEU A 543 1.51 16.78 24.13
N GLN A 544 2.46 17.72 24.21
CA GLN A 544 3.86 17.40 24.55
C GLN A 544 4.01 16.89 25.99
N GLY A 545 3.15 17.35 26.90
CA GLY A 545 3.10 16.89 28.29
C GLY A 545 2.44 15.52 28.46
N ASP A 546 1.67 15.05 27.48
CA ASP A 546 0.87 13.84 27.56
C ASP A 546 1.46 12.73 26.68
N ARG A 547 2.12 11.74 27.29
CA ARG A 547 2.73 10.63 26.52
C ARG A 547 1.68 9.72 25.88
N VAL A 548 0.52 9.57 26.51
CA VAL A 548 -0.55 8.68 26.06
C VAL A 548 -1.20 9.25 24.81
N ALA A 549 -1.57 10.53 24.86
CA ALA A 549 -2.15 11.22 23.71
C ALA A 549 -1.18 11.26 22.52
N ARG A 550 0.14 11.39 22.76
CA ARG A 550 1.16 11.31 21.70
C ARG A 550 1.22 9.94 21.02
N ILE A 551 1.17 8.85 21.79
CA ILE A 551 1.16 7.49 21.23
C ILE A 551 -0.09 7.29 20.36
N GLU A 552 -1.25 7.74 20.84
CA GLU A 552 -2.52 7.64 20.11
C GLU A 552 -2.50 8.47 18.81
N VAL A 553 -2.10 9.75 18.86
CA VAL A 553 -1.98 10.61 17.68
C VAL A 553 -0.99 10.03 16.67
N ALA A 554 0.17 9.52 17.12
CA ALA A 554 1.15 8.89 16.24
C ALA A 554 0.59 7.63 15.56
N GLY A 555 -0.15 6.79 16.28
CA GLY A 555 -0.81 5.61 15.72
C GLY A 555 -1.85 5.96 14.66
N ARG A 556 -2.71 6.96 14.93
CA ARG A 556 -3.71 7.44 13.96
C ARG A 556 -3.07 8.03 12.70
N ILE A 557 -1.98 8.81 12.84
CA ILE A 557 -1.21 9.33 11.71
C ILE A 557 -0.63 8.19 10.86
N ALA A 558 -0.04 7.17 11.50
CA ALA A 558 0.53 6.03 10.78
C ALA A 558 -0.54 5.26 9.98
N ALA A 559 -1.70 5.00 10.60
CA ALA A 559 -2.82 4.33 9.94
C ALA A 559 -3.33 5.11 8.72
N LEU A 560 -3.52 6.43 8.85
CA LEU A 560 -3.96 7.29 7.74
C LEU A 560 -2.95 7.32 6.59
N ARG A 561 -1.65 7.42 6.89
CA ARG A 561 -0.60 7.39 5.85
C ARG A 561 -0.61 6.09 5.06
N GLU A 562 -0.77 4.95 5.75
CA GLU A 562 -0.87 3.65 5.09
C GLU A 562 -2.13 3.56 4.22
N GLU A 563 -3.26 4.05 4.71
CA GLU A 563 -4.53 4.05 3.97
C GLU A 563 -4.48 4.95 2.74
N ILE A 564 -3.97 6.18 2.85
CA ILE A 564 -3.76 7.11 1.73
C ILE A 564 -2.83 6.46 0.70
N GLY A 565 -1.69 5.92 1.13
CA GLY A 565 -0.74 5.26 0.22
C GLY A 565 -1.38 4.11 -0.56
N ARG A 566 -2.26 3.33 0.09
CA ARG A 566 -3.00 2.22 -0.53
C ARG A 566 -4.01 2.71 -1.57
N GLU A 567 -4.78 3.75 -1.27
CA GLU A 567 -5.73 4.32 -2.24
C GLU A 567 -5.02 4.97 -3.43
N LEU A 568 -3.90 5.67 -3.20
CA LEU A 568 -3.10 6.27 -4.28
C LEU A 568 -2.48 5.21 -5.19
N HIS A 569 -2.01 4.07 -4.66
CA HIS A 569 -1.55 2.95 -5.48
C HIS A 569 -2.68 2.35 -6.34
N ARG A 570 -3.90 2.21 -5.79
CA ARG A 570 -5.06 1.75 -6.58
C ARG A 570 -5.44 2.75 -7.68
N ALA A 571 -5.35 4.05 -7.40
CA ALA A 571 -5.58 5.10 -8.39
C ALA A 571 -4.55 4.98 -9.54
N LEU A 572 -3.28 4.73 -9.22
CA LEU A 572 -2.23 4.50 -10.23
C LEU A 572 -2.48 3.23 -11.07
N GLU A 573 -2.89 2.12 -10.43
CA GLU A 573 -3.17 0.84 -11.10
C GLU A 573 -4.39 0.88 -12.02
N SER A 574 -5.42 1.65 -11.64
CA SER A 574 -6.64 1.84 -12.42
C SER A 574 -6.56 3.01 -13.40
N ALA A 575 -5.41 3.68 -13.51
CA ALA A 575 -5.24 4.83 -14.37
C ALA A 575 -5.32 4.47 -15.87
N ILE A 576 -6.15 5.23 -16.59
CA ILE A 576 -6.15 5.31 -18.04
C ILE A 576 -5.05 6.27 -18.44
N TRP A 577 -4.01 5.74 -19.08
CA TRP A 577 -2.87 6.52 -19.55
C TRP A 577 -3.06 6.97 -20.99
N ARG A 578 -2.61 8.20 -21.28
CA ARG A 578 -2.64 8.86 -22.59
C ARG A 578 -1.33 9.59 -22.87
N THR A 579 -0.99 9.67 -24.15
CA THR A 579 0.06 10.53 -24.73
C THR A 579 -0.50 11.14 -26.03
N SER A 580 0.17 12.13 -26.61
CA SER A 580 -0.21 12.74 -27.89
C SER A 580 -0.29 11.72 -29.05
N THR A 581 0.47 10.62 -28.94
CA THR A 581 0.62 9.59 -29.96
C THR A 581 -0.12 8.28 -29.68
N ARG A 582 -0.75 8.12 -28.51
CA ARG A 582 -1.34 6.84 -28.08
C ARG A 582 -2.72 7.02 -27.47
N ASP A 583 -3.65 6.18 -27.92
CA ASP A 583 -5.00 6.13 -27.39
C ASP A 583 -5.06 5.76 -25.90
N SER A 584 -6.12 6.21 -25.23
CA SER A 584 -6.41 5.88 -23.82
C SER A 584 -6.48 4.38 -23.58
N ALA A 585 -5.67 3.90 -22.65
CA ALA A 585 -5.77 2.53 -22.15
C ALA A 585 -5.37 2.43 -20.67
N VAL A 586 -6.00 1.51 -19.93
CA VAL A 586 -5.48 1.10 -18.62
C VAL A 586 -4.22 0.26 -18.85
N LEU A 587 -3.12 0.67 -18.23
CA LEU A 587 -1.83 0.02 -18.40
C LEU A 587 -1.43 -0.69 -17.11
N ARG A 588 -1.25 -2.01 -17.18
CA ARG A 588 -0.59 -2.76 -16.11
C ARG A 588 0.86 -2.27 -15.92
N PRO A 589 1.50 -2.52 -14.77
CA PRO A 589 2.87 -2.07 -14.52
C PRO A 589 3.87 -2.42 -15.64
N ALA A 590 3.78 -3.62 -16.21
CA ALA A 590 4.63 -4.03 -17.35
C ALA A 590 4.38 -3.19 -18.61
N GLN A 591 3.12 -2.83 -18.89
CA GLN A 591 2.75 -2.01 -20.03
C GLN A 591 3.15 -0.54 -19.83
N LEU A 592 3.19 -0.06 -18.59
CA LEU A 592 3.69 1.26 -18.26
C LEU A 592 5.23 1.36 -18.46
N ASN A 593 5.98 0.31 -18.11
CA ASN A 593 7.40 0.20 -18.47
C ASN A 593 7.62 0.14 -19.99
N ALA A 594 6.71 -0.51 -20.73
CA ALA A 594 6.74 -0.52 -22.19
C ALA A 594 6.48 0.87 -22.77
N LEU A 595 5.46 1.58 -22.29
CA LEU A 595 5.20 2.98 -22.66
C LEU A 595 6.42 3.87 -22.42
N ALA A 596 7.05 3.77 -21.24
CA ALA A 596 8.28 4.51 -20.94
C ALA A 596 9.42 4.15 -21.92
N SER A 597 9.50 2.90 -22.38
CA SER A 597 10.48 2.49 -23.40
C SER A 597 10.17 3.08 -24.77
N ASP A 598 8.89 3.09 -25.17
CA ASP A 598 8.46 3.68 -26.45
C ASP A 598 8.75 5.19 -26.48
N LEU A 599 8.44 5.90 -25.40
CA LEU A 599 8.76 7.33 -25.24
C LEU A 599 10.27 7.59 -25.23
N ALA A 600 11.06 6.71 -24.59
CA ALA A 600 12.52 6.82 -24.61
C ALA A 600 13.10 6.55 -26.01
N ASP A 601 12.56 5.60 -26.76
CA ASP A 601 12.98 5.32 -28.14
C ASP A 601 12.65 6.47 -29.08
N GLN A 602 11.45 7.05 -28.95
CA GLN A 602 11.06 8.22 -29.74
C GLN A 602 11.99 9.40 -29.48
N ARG A 603 12.25 9.69 -28.20
CA ARG A 603 13.10 10.81 -27.80
C ARG A 603 14.58 10.59 -28.11
N PHE A 604 15.06 9.36 -27.98
CA PHE A 604 16.46 9.01 -28.19
C PHE A 604 16.66 8.04 -29.35
N ALA A 605 16.03 8.34 -30.50
CA ALA A 605 16.01 7.48 -31.68
C ALA A 605 17.42 7.17 -32.25
N ALA A 606 18.39 8.05 -32.00
CA ALA A 606 19.78 7.91 -32.42
C ALA A 606 20.72 7.59 -31.22
N ALA A 607 20.19 7.03 -30.14
CA ALA A 607 20.99 6.63 -28.99
C ALA A 607 22.05 5.59 -29.35
N PRO A 608 23.29 5.76 -28.86
CA PRO A 608 24.29 4.70 -28.88
C PRO A 608 23.80 3.42 -28.18
N ARG A 609 24.24 2.28 -28.71
CA ARG A 609 24.04 0.94 -28.13
C ARG A 609 25.32 0.49 -27.44
N VAL A 610 25.47 0.87 -26.18
CA VAL A 610 26.69 0.65 -25.40
C VAL A 610 26.36 -0.06 -24.09
N HIS A 611 26.61 -1.37 -24.04
CA HIS A 611 26.36 -2.21 -22.87
C HIS A 611 27.52 -2.14 -21.89
N ASN A 612 27.62 -1.02 -21.18
CA ASN A 612 28.59 -0.85 -20.11
C ASN A 612 27.90 -0.19 -18.91
N GLU A 613 27.49 -0.99 -17.93
CA GLU A 613 26.74 -0.46 -16.79
C GLU A 613 27.58 0.51 -15.96
N LEU A 614 28.92 0.36 -15.93
CA LEU A 614 29.82 1.19 -15.11
C LEU A 614 29.86 2.65 -15.57
N LEU A 615 29.91 2.86 -16.89
CA LEU A 615 30.09 4.17 -17.52
C LEU A 615 28.85 4.68 -18.27
N ASN A 616 27.92 3.83 -18.71
CA ASN A 616 26.67 4.26 -19.35
C ASN A 616 25.62 4.74 -18.31
N ARG A 617 26.02 5.71 -17.49
CA ARG A 617 25.21 6.34 -16.45
C ARG A 617 25.61 7.80 -16.27
N VAL A 618 24.73 8.58 -15.64
CA VAL A 618 24.96 10.03 -15.40
C VAL A 618 26.16 10.24 -14.47
N LYS A 619 26.25 9.46 -13.38
CA LYS A 619 27.34 9.59 -12.40
C LYS A 619 28.01 8.23 -12.17
N PRO A 620 29.17 7.98 -12.81
CA PRO A 620 29.98 6.80 -12.53
C PRO A 620 30.48 6.75 -11.08
N SER A 621 30.80 5.55 -10.58
CA SER A 621 31.45 5.38 -9.27
C SER A 621 32.91 5.82 -9.32
N SER A 622 33.51 6.13 -8.17
CA SER A 622 34.94 6.48 -8.09
C SER A 622 35.85 5.40 -8.70
N ASN A 623 35.54 4.12 -8.49
CA ASN A 623 36.26 3.01 -9.09
C ASN A 623 36.10 2.96 -10.61
N ALA A 624 34.89 3.22 -11.12
CA ALA A 624 34.65 3.29 -12.57
C ALA A 624 35.39 4.48 -13.21
N VAL A 625 35.46 5.63 -12.53
CA VAL A 625 36.25 6.79 -12.96
C VAL A 625 37.75 6.50 -12.95
N ALA A 626 38.25 5.77 -11.94
CA ALA A 626 39.66 5.37 -11.89
C ALA A 626 40.02 4.45 -13.08
N ALA A 627 39.18 3.43 -13.36
CA ALA A 627 39.34 2.56 -14.51
C ALA A 627 39.22 3.31 -15.85
N GLN A 628 38.31 4.29 -15.94
CA GLN A 628 38.19 5.17 -17.10
C GLN A 628 39.48 5.95 -17.34
N ASN A 629 40.05 6.58 -16.31
CA ASN A 629 41.31 7.33 -16.43
C ASN A 629 42.48 6.44 -16.85
N ALA A 630 42.55 5.22 -16.30
CA ALA A 630 43.54 4.23 -16.71
C ALA A 630 43.38 3.84 -18.20
N LEU A 631 42.13 3.64 -18.66
CA LEU A 631 41.86 3.38 -20.07
C LEU A 631 42.26 4.57 -20.97
N LEU A 632 41.86 5.79 -20.61
CA LEU A 632 42.18 6.99 -21.39
C LEU A 632 43.69 7.17 -21.56
N ARG A 633 44.47 6.90 -20.51
CA ARG A 633 45.93 6.88 -20.56
C ARG A 633 46.44 5.86 -21.59
N GLN A 634 45.93 4.63 -21.56
CA GLN A 634 46.32 3.57 -22.50
C GLN A 634 45.90 3.86 -23.94
N MET A 635 44.79 4.57 -24.16
CA MET A 635 44.35 4.96 -25.51
C MET A 635 45.37 5.87 -26.22
N VAL A 636 46.13 6.67 -25.45
CA VAL A 636 47.16 7.57 -26.00
C VAL A 636 48.54 6.91 -26.02
N LEU A 637 48.93 6.20 -24.96
CA LEU A 637 50.28 5.63 -24.83
C LEU A 637 50.45 4.27 -25.54
N GLY A 638 49.37 3.49 -25.65
CA GLY A 638 49.39 2.12 -26.17
C GLY A 638 48.90 1.99 -27.61
N GLU A 639 48.64 3.09 -28.33
CA GLU A 639 48.24 3.02 -29.74
C GLU A 639 49.33 2.33 -30.58
N GLY A 640 48.95 1.41 -31.45
CA GLY A 640 49.85 0.58 -32.26
C GLY A 640 50.00 -0.84 -31.72
N GLU A 641 49.80 -1.03 -30.42
CA GLU A 641 49.83 -2.35 -29.79
C GLU A 641 48.46 -3.03 -29.84
N PRO A 642 48.41 -4.38 -29.96
CA PRO A 642 47.18 -5.13 -29.71
C PRO A 642 46.63 -4.80 -28.33
N ARG A 643 45.32 -4.53 -28.26
CA ARG A 643 44.63 -4.26 -26.99
C ARG A 643 45.22 -3.09 -26.19
N LEU A 644 45.88 -2.14 -26.86
CA LEU A 644 46.57 -0.99 -26.25
C LEU A 644 47.66 -1.38 -25.24
N GLY A 645 48.22 -2.59 -25.32
CA GLY A 645 49.19 -3.09 -24.34
C GLY A 645 48.59 -3.47 -22.98
N ILE A 646 47.27 -3.61 -22.87
CA ILE A 646 46.60 -4.00 -21.61
C ILE A 646 46.79 -5.51 -21.36
N GLU A 647 47.58 -5.84 -20.35
CA GLU A 647 47.81 -7.20 -19.87
C GLU A 647 46.73 -7.68 -18.88
N GLY A 648 46.38 -8.97 -18.91
CA GLY A 648 45.41 -9.56 -17.99
C GLY A 648 43.97 -9.07 -18.18
N PHE A 649 43.20 -9.00 -17.09
CA PHE A 649 41.81 -8.54 -17.09
C PHE A 649 41.53 -7.47 -16.03
N PRO A 650 42.30 -6.36 -16.00
CA PRO A 650 42.02 -5.24 -15.10
C PRO A 650 40.75 -4.49 -15.54
N ALA A 651 40.27 -3.58 -14.69
CA ALA A 651 38.99 -2.88 -14.91
C ALA A 651 38.98 -2.09 -16.23
N GLU A 652 40.06 -1.39 -16.56
CA GLU A 652 40.27 -0.69 -17.83
C GLU A 652 40.27 -1.63 -19.04
N GLY A 653 40.70 -2.88 -18.88
CA GLY A 653 40.63 -3.91 -19.91
C GLY A 653 39.19 -4.33 -20.22
N GLY A 654 38.33 -4.39 -19.20
CA GLY A 654 36.89 -4.59 -19.37
C GLY A 654 36.20 -3.40 -20.05
N LEU A 655 36.59 -2.18 -19.70
CA LEU A 655 36.11 -0.96 -20.36
C LEU A 655 36.56 -0.92 -21.84
N PHE A 656 37.82 -1.24 -22.13
CA PHE A 656 38.33 -1.34 -23.50
C PHE A 656 37.52 -2.33 -24.33
N ALA A 657 37.28 -3.53 -23.79
CA ALA A 657 36.53 -4.57 -24.49
C ALA A 657 35.09 -4.13 -24.82
N SER A 658 34.40 -3.52 -23.85
CA SER A 658 32.97 -3.16 -23.98
C SER A 658 32.71 -1.83 -24.69
N LEU A 659 33.65 -0.88 -24.67
CA LEU A 659 33.46 0.47 -25.24
C LEU A 659 34.19 0.67 -26.56
N ILE A 660 35.39 0.10 -26.72
CA ILE A 660 36.26 0.35 -27.88
C ILE A 660 36.20 -0.83 -28.85
N MET A 661 36.44 -2.05 -28.36
CA MET A 661 36.44 -3.26 -29.20
C MET A 661 35.04 -3.63 -29.68
N ALA A 662 34.05 -3.63 -28.78
CA ALA A 662 32.65 -3.94 -29.15
C ALA A 662 32.11 -2.96 -30.20
N ALA A 663 32.50 -1.68 -30.10
CA ALA A 663 32.17 -0.63 -31.06
C ALA A 663 33.07 -0.62 -32.31
N ARG A 664 34.07 -1.51 -32.39
CA ARG A 664 35.03 -1.61 -33.50
C ARG A 664 35.78 -0.30 -33.80
N LEU A 665 36.02 0.51 -32.78
CA LEU A 665 36.73 1.79 -32.92
C LEU A 665 38.25 1.62 -33.02
N TYR A 666 38.80 0.47 -32.62
CA TYR A 666 40.22 0.14 -32.70
C TYR A 666 40.43 -1.17 -33.47
N ARG A 667 41.02 -1.08 -34.66
CA ARG A 667 41.09 -2.18 -35.65
C ARG A 667 42.51 -2.34 -36.20
N PHE A 668 42.87 -3.58 -36.55
CA PHE A 668 44.12 -3.88 -37.26
C PHE A 668 43.97 -3.62 -38.76
N GLY A 669 44.91 -2.89 -39.35
CA GLY A 669 44.92 -2.60 -40.78
C GLY A 669 46.35 -2.52 -41.36
N PRO A 670 46.53 -1.96 -42.57
CA PRO A 670 47.84 -1.92 -43.24
C PRO A 670 48.93 -1.17 -42.45
N GLU A 671 48.54 -0.18 -41.65
CA GLU A 671 49.43 0.60 -40.78
C GLU A 671 49.51 0.05 -39.34
N GLY A 672 49.05 -1.18 -39.10
CA GLY A 672 48.95 -1.77 -37.77
C GLY A 672 47.64 -1.43 -37.05
N TRP A 673 47.66 -1.51 -35.72
CA TRP A 673 46.50 -1.22 -34.87
C TRP A 673 46.27 0.28 -34.73
N ARG A 674 45.09 0.76 -35.14
CA ARG A 674 44.75 2.19 -35.16
C ARG A 674 43.30 2.43 -34.76
N PHE A 675 43.04 3.62 -34.21
CA PHE A 675 41.67 4.12 -34.05
C PHE A 675 41.09 4.54 -35.40
N ARG A 676 39.84 4.15 -35.67
CA ARG A 676 39.11 4.48 -36.90
C ARG A 676 37.68 4.93 -36.56
N PRO A 677 37.11 5.88 -37.32
CA PRO A 677 35.73 6.30 -37.10
C PRO A 677 34.77 5.13 -37.41
N PRO A 678 33.55 5.13 -36.83
CA PRO A 678 32.51 4.18 -37.19
C PRO A 678 32.08 4.38 -38.66
N GLU A 679 31.84 3.29 -39.37
CA GLU A 679 31.44 3.27 -40.79
C GLU A 679 29.98 2.82 -40.92
N GLU A 680 29.30 3.15 -42.03
CA GLU A 680 27.85 2.87 -42.19
C GLU A 680 27.50 1.39 -42.07
N ASP A 681 28.31 0.53 -42.71
CA ASP A 681 28.12 -0.92 -42.72
C ASP A 681 28.80 -1.61 -41.52
N ASP A 682 29.50 -0.86 -40.67
CA ASP A 682 30.31 -1.38 -39.55
C ASP A 682 30.20 -0.51 -38.28
N ASP A 683 28.96 -0.31 -37.81
CA ASP A 683 28.64 0.46 -36.59
C ASP A 683 27.69 -0.31 -35.63
N PRO A 684 28.18 -1.39 -34.98
CA PRO A 684 27.35 -2.23 -34.10
C PRO A 684 26.80 -1.46 -32.88
N CYS A 685 27.47 -0.38 -32.47
CA CYS A 685 27.10 0.44 -31.31
C CYS A 685 26.34 1.74 -31.68
N ARG A 686 25.98 1.95 -32.96
CA ARG A 686 25.29 3.17 -33.42
C ARG A 686 26.00 4.49 -33.05
N LEU A 687 27.33 4.51 -33.10
CA LEU A 687 28.15 5.68 -32.78
C LEU A 687 28.30 6.66 -33.96
N LYS A 688 28.02 6.25 -35.20
CA LYS A 688 28.16 7.10 -36.39
C LYS A 688 27.38 8.41 -36.27
N ALA A 689 26.17 8.35 -35.71
CA ALA A 689 25.31 9.53 -35.57
C ALA A 689 25.92 10.60 -34.65
N ILE A 690 26.54 10.20 -33.52
CA ILE A 690 27.21 11.14 -32.62
C ILE A 690 28.57 11.61 -33.17
N TRP A 691 29.27 10.76 -33.94
CA TRP A 691 30.50 11.16 -34.67
C TRP A 691 30.18 12.24 -35.72
N ALA A 692 29.13 12.03 -36.51
CA ALA A 692 28.68 12.98 -37.52
C ALA A 692 28.25 14.31 -36.88
N GLU A 693 27.59 14.27 -35.72
CA GLU A 693 27.21 15.48 -35.00
C GLU A 693 28.43 16.25 -34.48
N ALA A 694 29.43 15.56 -33.93
CA ALA A 694 30.68 16.22 -33.53
C ALA A 694 31.41 16.85 -34.74
N GLU A 695 31.45 16.16 -35.88
CA GLU A 695 31.98 16.72 -37.13
C GLU A 695 31.18 17.94 -37.60
N ARG A 696 29.85 17.90 -37.54
CA ARG A 696 28.98 19.03 -37.88
C ARG A 696 29.26 20.25 -37.01
N VAL A 697 29.35 20.08 -35.68
CA VAL A 697 29.66 21.16 -34.74
C VAL A 697 31.01 21.80 -35.05
N LEU A 698 32.02 20.98 -35.32
CA LEU A 698 33.39 21.44 -35.58
C LEU A 698 33.55 22.10 -36.96
N THR A 699 32.86 21.59 -37.98
CA THR A 699 32.90 22.16 -39.34
C THR A 699 32.16 23.49 -39.44
N GLN A 700 31.04 23.65 -38.73
CA GLN A 700 30.33 24.93 -38.66
C GLN A 700 31.15 26.05 -38.01
N HIS A 701 32.08 25.69 -37.13
CA HIS A 701 32.95 26.61 -36.41
C HIS A 701 34.42 26.51 -36.85
N ALA A 702 34.71 26.11 -38.10
CA ALA A 702 36.07 25.83 -38.56
C ALA A 702 37.08 26.99 -38.42
N SER A 703 36.60 28.24 -38.33
CA SER A 703 37.43 29.43 -38.12
C SER A 703 37.88 29.63 -36.67
N VAL A 704 37.25 28.95 -35.70
CA VAL A 704 37.51 29.08 -34.26
C VAL A 704 37.78 27.71 -33.61
N THR A 705 38.24 27.71 -32.37
CA THR A 705 38.36 26.51 -31.55
C THR A 705 37.07 26.27 -30.78
N VAL A 706 36.58 25.03 -30.75
CA VAL A 706 35.36 24.63 -30.03
C VAL A 706 35.73 23.84 -28.78
N PRO A 707 35.33 24.27 -27.58
CA PRO A 707 35.47 23.50 -26.35
C PRO A 707 34.78 22.14 -26.43
N VAL A 708 35.41 21.08 -25.92
CA VAL A 708 34.81 19.74 -25.89
C VAL A 708 33.50 19.70 -25.09
N ALA A 709 33.35 20.57 -24.09
CA ALA A 709 32.11 20.72 -23.35
C ALA A 709 30.89 21.05 -24.24
N GLU A 710 31.07 21.76 -25.35
CA GLU A 710 29.99 22.05 -26.31
C GLU A 710 29.58 20.79 -27.09
N ILE A 711 30.55 19.95 -27.49
CA ILE A 711 30.27 18.65 -28.12
C ILE A 711 29.49 17.76 -27.14
N TRP A 712 29.88 17.73 -25.87
CA TRP A 712 29.17 16.98 -24.84
C TRP A 712 27.74 17.50 -24.64
N ALA A 713 27.52 18.81 -24.74
CA ALA A 713 26.19 19.40 -24.66
C ALA A 713 25.29 18.93 -25.81
N GLU A 714 25.80 18.84 -27.04
CA GLU A 714 25.05 18.30 -28.18
C GLU A 714 24.81 16.80 -28.07
N TRP A 715 25.83 16.02 -27.70
CA TRP A 715 25.69 14.57 -27.47
C TRP A 715 24.68 14.24 -26.35
N ARG A 716 24.51 15.11 -25.36
CA ARG A 716 23.54 14.91 -24.27
C ARG A 716 22.09 15.14 -24.72
N LYS A 717 21.86 15.93 -25.77
CA LYS A 717 20.51 16.25 -26.26
C LYS A 717 19.90 15.07 -27.05
N PRO A 718 18.57 14.99 -27.13
CA PRO A 718 17.88 14.24 -28.19
C PRO A 718 18.44 14.62 -29.59
N PRO A 719 18.57 13.67 -30.53
CA PRO A 719 18.11 12.28 -30.46
C PRO A 719 19.14 11.30 -29.86
N PHE A 720 20.27 11.76 -29.31
CA PHE A 720 21.38 10.88 -28.87
C PHE A 720 21.31 10.53 -27.37
N GLY A 721 21.22 11.54 -26.52
CA GLY A 721 21.09 11.36 -25.08
C GLY A 721 22.31 10.74 -24.38
N VAL A 722 23.53 10.84 -24.94
CA VAL A 722 24.73 10.17 -24.40
C VAL A 722 24.92 10.49 -22.91
N LYS A 723 25.25 9.48 -22.11
CA LYS A 723 25.46 9.62 -20.67
C LYS A 723 26.85 10.17 -20.37
N ASP A 724 26.95 11.02 -19.35
CA ASP A 724 28.19 11.72 -19.00
C ASP A 724 29.37 10.77 -18.75
N GLY A 725 29.12 9.60 -18.16
CA GLY A 725 30.18 8.61 -17.93
C GLY A 725 30.81 8.03 -19.21
N LEU A 726 30.13 8.06 -20.36
CA LEU A 726 30.71 7.62 -21.64
C LEU A 726 31.51 8.71 -22.34
N MET A 727 31.23 9.97 -22.06
CA MET A 727 31.74 11.10 -22.83
C MET A 727 33.27 11.13 -22.92
N PRO A 728 34.05 10.95 -21.83
CA PRO A 728 35.51 11.04 -21.92
C PRO A 728 36.11 10.00 -22.88
N VAL A 729 35.65 8.75 -22.81
CA VAL A 729 36.17 7.64 -23.63
C VAL A 729 35.77 7.82 -25.09
N LEU A 730 34.51 8.17 -25.35
CA LEU A 730 34.02 8.38 -26.71
C LEU A 730 34.69 9.61 -27.36
N THR A 731 34.90 10.69 -26.61
CA THR A 731 35.62 11.86 -27.12
C THR A 731 37.09 11.55 -27.40
N ALA A 732 37.78 10.83 -26.52
CA ALA A 732 39.16 10.40 -26.78
C ALA A 732 39.25 9.54 -28.05
N ALA A 733 38.31 8.59 -28.23
CA ALA A 733 38.25 7.77 -29.44
C ALA A 733 37.95 8.61 -30.69
N PHE A 734 37.04 9.60 -30.60
CA PHE A 734 36.75 10.55 -31.68
C PHE A 734 38.01 11.33 -32.07
N MET A 735 38.70 11.94 -31.11
CA MET A 735 39.92 12.70 -31.31
C MET A 735 41.02 11.86 -31.98
N LEU A 736 41.24 10.63 -31.51
CA LEU A 736 42.25 9.72 -32.05
C LEU A 736 41.90 9.23 -33.46
N SER A 737 40.63 8.91 -33.72
CA SER A 737 40.17 8.46 -35.04
C SER A 737 40.15 9.56 -36.11
N MET A 738 39.92 10.81 -35.70
CA MET A 738 39.80 11.97 -36.60
C MET A 738 41.03 12.87 -36.60
N ARG A 739 42.15 12.43 -36.01
CA ARG A 739 43.35 13.27 -35.80
C ARG A 739 43.92 13.93 -37.06
N HIS A 740 43.68 13.41 -38.26
CA HIS A 740 44.16 13.99 -39.53
C HIS A 740 43.31 15.18 -40.00
N ARG A 741 42.13 15.39 -39.38
CA ARG A 741 41.20 16.49 -39.67
C ARG A 741 41.03 17.46 -38.50
N LEU A 742 41.79 17.26 -37.42
CA LEU A 742 41.63 18.00 -36.16
C LEU A 742 42.97 18.58 -35.68
N ALA A 743 42.92 19.83 -35.24
CA ALA A 743 43.92 20.47 -34.40
C ALA A 743 43.43 20.51 -32.95
N PHE A 744 44.33 20.22 -32.01
CA PHE A 744 44.04 20.12 -30.58
C PHE A 744 44.62 21.31 -29.84
N TYR A 745 43.87 21.84 -28.87
CA TYR A 745 44.31 22.93 -28.00
C TYR A 745 43.98 22.58 -26.55
N ARG A 746 44.88 22.98 -25.64
CA ARG A 746 44.67 22.96 -24.19
C ARG A 746 44.86 24.37 -23.67
N ASP A 747 43.85 24.93 -23.02
CA ASP A 747 43.84 26.33 -22.56
C ASP A 747 44.20 27.32 -23.68
N GLY A 748 43.72 27.06 -24.90
CA GLY A 748 44.02 27.87 -26.08
C GLY A 748 45.42 27.67 -26.68
N VAL A 749 46.26 26.80 -26.09
CA VAL A 749 47.62 26.49 -26.58
C VAL A 749 47.57 25.25 -27.47
N PHE A 750 48.09 25.36 -28.69
CA PHE A 750 48.15 24.25 -29.65
C PHE A 750 48.97 23.08 -29.11
N GLN A 751 48.43 21.87 -29.26
CA GLN A 751 49.08 20.61 -28.87
C GLN A 751 49.44 19.81 -30.12
N SER A 752 50.73 19.55 -30.33
CA SER A 752 51.23 18.79 -31.48
C SER A 752 50.84 17.31 -31.44
N ARG A 753 50.68 16.76 -30.23
CA ARG A 753 50.22 15.40 -29.95
C ARG A 753 49.35 15.39 -28.69
N LEU A 754 48.46 14.41 -28.61
CA LEU A 754 47.72 14.13 -27.38
C LEU A 754 48.65 13.45 -26.37
N THR A 755 48.55 13.85 -25.11
CA THR A 755 49.35 13.34 -23.99
C THR A 755 48.45 12.78 -22.88
N GLU A 756 49.06 12.09 -21.91
CA GLU A 756 48.36 11.63 -20.71
C GLU A 756 47.71 12.79 -19.94
N LEU A 757 48.37 13.95 -19.88
CA LEU A 757 47.83 15.14 -19.21
C LEU A 757 46.54 15.62 -19.88
N ASP A 758 46.48 15.62 -21.21
CA ASP A 758 45.29 16.04 -21.95
C ASP A 758 44.10 15.13 -21.66
N MET A 759 44.34 13.82 -21.49
CA MET A 759 43.30 12.86 -21.12
C MET A 759 42.77 13.07 -19.70
N GLN A 760 43.65 13.44 -18.75
CA GLN A 760 43.24 13.77 -17.38
C GLN A 760 42.41 15.06 -17.35
N VAL A 761 42.81 16.08 -18.12
CA VAL A 761 42.07 17.34 -18.27
C VAL A 761 40.73 17.09 -18.96
N LEU A 762 40.69 16.32 -20.04
CA LEU A 762 39.44 15.95 -20.73
C LEU A 762 38.40 15.33 -19.79
N SER A 763 38.81 14.45 -18.88
CA SER A 763 37.90 13.79 -17.94
C SER A 763 37.34 14.73 -16.87
N ARG A 764 38.14 15.72 -16.42
CA ARG A 764 37.78 16.61 -15.28
C ARG A 764 37.25 17.98 -15.70
N HIS A 765 37.85 18.56 -16.72
CA HIS A 765 37.64 19.91 -17.22
C HIS A 765 37.55 19.91 -18.76
N PRO A 766 36.48 19.36 -19.35
CA PRO A 766 36.31 19.27 -20.80
C PRO A 766 36.26 20.64 -21.51
N SER A 767 36.00 21.73 -20.78
CA SER A 767 36.03 23.09 -21.34
C SER A 767 37.45 23.56 -21.70
N ASP A 768 38.46 22.98 -21.06
CA ASP A 768 39.86 23.38 -21.19
C ASP A 768 40.53 22.71 -22.40
N ILE A 769 39.90 21.67 -22.97
CA ILE A 769 40.29 21.04 -24.23
C ILE A 769 39.44 21.62 -25.35
N GLN A 770 40.08 22.18 -26.38
CA GLN A 770 39.40 22.70 -27.56
C GLN A 770 39.86 21.99 -28.84
N LEU A 771 38.92 21.81 -29.77
CA LEU A 771 39.13 21.16 -31.06
C LEU A 771 38.88 22.17 -32.18
N ARG A 772 39.67 22.10 -33.24
CA ARG A 772 39.43 22.88 -34.47
C ARG A 772 39.46 21.96 -35.68
N TRP A 773 38.45 22.09 -36.54
CA TRP A 773 38.43 21.40 -37.83
C TRP A 773 39.47 21.99 -38.77
N MET A 774 40.40 21.17 -39.23
CA MET A 774 41.43 21.57 -40.18
C MET A 774 41.91 20.36 -40.97
N ILE A 775 41.89 20.45 -42.30
CA ILE A 775 42.54 19.47 -43.16
C ILE A 775 44.04 19.73 -43.05
N LEU A 776 44.75 18.92 -42.28
CA LEU A 776 46.19 19.02 -42.06
C LEU A 776 46.90 17.98 -42.93
N PRO A 777 47.56 18.38 -44.04
CA PRO A 777 48.56 17.54 -44.69
C PRO A 777 49.65 17.18 -43.68
N GLN A 778 50.23 15.98 -43.81
CA GLN A 778 51.25 15.47 -42.87
C GLN A 778 52.44 16.43 -42.74
N GLU A 779 52.88 17.01 -43.85
CA GLU A 779 53.96 18.01 -43.94
C GLU A 779 53.68 19.29 -43.12
N SER A 780 52.44 19.80 -43.16
CA SER A 780 52.04 20.99 -42.40
C SER A 780 52.03 20.73 -40.89
N ARG A 781 51.80 19.48 -40.48
CA ARG A 781 51.75 19.09 -39.08
C ARG A 781 53.15 19.00 -38.47
N GLU A 782 54.11 18.48 -39.23
CA GLU A 782 55.53 18.45 -38.85
C GLU A 782 56.07 19.88 -38.70
N LEU A 783 55.74 20.77 -39.63
CA LEU A 783 56.12 22.18 -39.56
C LEU A 783 55.53 22.92 -38.34
N LEU A 784 54.25 22.68 -38.02
CA LEU A 784 53.60 23.26 -36.83
C LEU A 784 54.16 22.67 -35.52
N ALA A 785 54.54 21.39 -35.52
CA ALA A 785 55.17 20.76 -34.35
C ALA A 785 56.58 21.32 -34.11
N GLU A 786 57.36 21.57 -35.16
CA GLU A 786 58.67 22.22 -35.05
C GLU A 786 58.55 23.65 -34.52
N LEU A 787 57.57 24.43 -35.02
CA LEU A 787 57.31 25.79 -34.54
C LEU A 787 56.86 25.83 -33.06
N ALA A 788 55.95 24.93 -32.67
CA ALA A 788 55.50 24.82 -31.28
C ALA A 788 56.63 24.40 -30.33
N ALA A 789 57.50 23.48 -30.75
CA ALA A 789 58.67 23.07 -29.97
C ALA A 789 59.68 24.23 -29.77
N VAL A 790 59.84 25.09 -30.78
CA VAL A 790 60.67 26.30 -30.67
C VAL A 790 60.08 27.28 -29.67
N GLU A 791 58.77 27.51 -29.71
CA GLU A 791 58.04 28.40 -28.80
C GLU A 791 58.08 27.92 -27.34
N GLU A 792 57.85 26.61 -27.07
CA GLU A 792 58.03 26.01 -25.74
C GLU A 792 59.48 26.15 -25.24
N SER A 793 60.48 26.01 -26.12
CA SER A 793 61.89 26.20 -25.74
C SER A 793 62.22 27.65 -25.38
N ILE A 794 61.55 28.62 -26.02
CA ILE A 794 61.72 30.05 -25.75
C ILE A 794 61.04 30.43 -24.43
N LEU A 795 59.83 29.90 -24.16
CA LEU A 795 59.10 30.12 -22.90
C LEU A 795 59.82 29.49 -21.69
N ASN A 796 60.43 28.31 -21.84
CA ASN A 796 61.19 27.65 -20.77
C ASN A 796 62.57 28.28 -20.50
N LYS A 797 63.13 29.07 -21.42
CA LYS A 797 64.38 29.82 -21.20
C LYS A 797 64.18 31.15 -20.44
N GLY A 798 62.94 31.57 -20.20
CA GLY A 798 62.59 32.83 -19.54
C GLY A 798 62.40 32.77 -18.02
N GLN A 799 62.46 31.59 -17.38
CA GLN A 799 62.31 31.49 -15.92
C GLN A 799 63.68 31.33 -15.22
N PRO A 800 64.08 32.24 -14.30
CA PRO A 800 65.26 32.03 -13.47
C PRO A 800 65.02 30.90 -12.47
N PRO A 801 66.07 30.17 -12.03
CA PRO A 801 65.91 29.02 -11.15
C PRO A 801 65.36 29.48 -9.79
N ARG A 802 64.21 28.92 -9.39
CA ARG A 802 63.66 29.07 -8.04
C ARG A 802 64.59 28.36 -7.04
N ARG A 803 65.10 29.11 -6.06
CA ARG A 803 65.70 28.58 -4.83
C ARG A 803 64.62 28.04 -3.90
#